data_AF-A0A8C3FGL5-F1
#
_entry.id   AF-A0A8C3FGL5-F1
#
_cell.length_a   1.000
_cell.length_b   1.000
_cell.length_c   1.000
_cell.angle_alpha   90.00
_cell.angle_beta   90.00
_cell.angle_gamma   90.00
#
_symmetry.space_group_name_H-M   'P 1'
#
loop_
_entity.id
_entity.type
_entity.pdbx_description
1 polymer ?
#
loop_
_entity_poly.entity_id
_entity_poly.type
_entity_poly.pdbx_seq_one_letter_code
_entity_poly.pdbx_strand_id
1 'polypeptide(L)'
;SNSVWVFKQLYNKGLVYRGVKVMPFSTACNTPLSNFEAHQNYKDVQDPSVIVSFPLDEDENVSLVAWTTTPWTLPSNLALCVNPELQYVKLKGKLLMCVHINLFLHRFPGITLKGKKYKPLFEYFIKCKNNGAFTVVTDNYVKEEEGTGVVHQAPYFGAVISGFMICLKREFPLCQRVSFVDNNVIAFNFRNRVPDFVREKRFGNWLKDARDWAISRNRYWGTPIPLWVSSDFEEVVCIGSVAELEELSGVKVTDLHRESIDHLTIPSRCGKGMLHRVSEVFDCWFESGSMPYAQVHYPFENRKEFEDAFPADFIAEGIDQTRGWFYTLLVLSTALFGKPPFKNVIVNGLVLASDGQKMSKRKKNYPDPVTIVNGYGADALRLYLINSPVVRAENLRFKEEGVRDVLKDVFLPWYNAYRFLIQNIVILQHKEDGKEFLYNENTMKESNNIMDKWILSFTQSLIQFFKAEMAAYRLYTVVPRLVKFVDVLTNWYVRMNRRRLKGENGNEDCIMALETLFGVLYAMCRLMAPYTPFITELMYQNLKTLIDPASVQEKNCDSIHYLMLPQVREDLIDKKIENAVSWMQSVIELGRVIRDRKTIPVKYPLKEVVVIHQDPEALENIRSLEKYILEELNVRQVTLSTDKDKYGIRLRAEPDHMVLGKRLKGAFKAVMTAIKELKSEQLEEFQKTGTIVVEGHELHEEDLRLMYTFDQVMGGSAQYEAHSDAQVLVLLDVTPDQSMVDEGVAREVINRIQKLRKKRNLVPTDEITVYYRSHPEGDYLDSVIKEHTDFIFATIKAALKPYPVPTSREVLIQEKTQLKGSELEITLVRGGLHHRVDPACAYVNLNICINGTEQGRRFFGKTLHVTSGSAPALINTHDTLLCQYINLQLVNAKPQECLKGVVGTLLMENPVGQNGLTYQGLLYETAKVFGLRSRRLKLFLDEAQTQGKLLNA
;
A
#
# COMPACT_ATOMS: atom_id res chain seq x y z
N SER A 1 -11.58 36.73 -17.02
CA SER A 1 -12.10 35.42 -16.56
C SER A 1 -12.62 34.64 -17.75
N ASN A 2 -12.06 33.47 -18.02
CA ASN A 2 -12.43 32.64 -19.17
C ASN A 2 -13.84 32.03 -19.10
N SER A 3 -14.41 31.93 -17.90
CA SER A 3 -15.80 31.48 -17.70
C SER A 3 -16.80 32.38 -18.43
N VAL A 4 -16.46 33.67 -18.64
CA VAL A 4 -17.27 34.64 -19.39
C VAL A 4 -17.34 34.27 -20.87
N TRP A 5 -16.20 33.88 -21.48
CA TRP A 5 -16.17 33.42 -22.86
C TRP A 5 -17.00 32.14 -23.04
N VAL A 6 -16.82 31.17 -22.15
CA VAL A 6 -17.58 29.89 -22.15
C VAL A 6 -19.07 30.16 -22.15
N PHE A 7 -19.52 30.99 -21.22
CA PHE A 7 -20.92 31.32 -21.10
C PHE A 7 -21.45 32.01 -22.35
N LYS A 8 -20.71 32.96 -22.94
CA LYS A 8 -21.09 33.57 -24.20
C LYS A 8 -21.21 32.55 -25.34
N GLN A 9 -20.32 31.57 -25.42
CA GLN A 9 -20.43 30.51 -26.44
C GLN A 9 -21.71 29.69 -26.25
N LEU A 10 -22.04 29.31 -25.02
CA LEU A 10 -23.27 28.59 -24.71
C LEU A 10 -24.51 29.44 -25.00
N TYR A 11 -24.48 30.73 -24.65
CA TYR A 11 -25.54 31.69 -24.92
C TYR A 11 -25.78 31.85 -26.42
N ASN A 12 -24.72 32.06 -27.21
CA ASN A 12 -24.79 32.19 -28.66
C ASN A 12 -25.30 30.92 -29.35
N LYS A 13 -25.06 29.74 -28.76
CA LYS A 13 -25.60 28.45 -29.24
C LYS A 13 -27.06 28.22 -28.82
N GLY A 14 -27.69 29.16 -28.11
CA GLY A 14 -29.07 29.02 -27.61
C GLY A 14 -29.23 27.99 -26.48
N LEU A 15 -28.13 27.65 -25.79
CA LEU A 15 -28.11 26.64 -24.71
C LEU A 15 -28.34 27.24 -23.32
N VAL A 16 -28.53 28.56 -23.24
CA VAL A 16 -28.78 29.29 -22.00
C VAL A 16 -30.15 29.94 -22.09
N TYR A 17 -30.96 29.80 -21.05
CA TYR A 17 -32.25 30.46 -20.93
C TYR A 17 -32.52 30.89 -19.48
N ARG A 18 -33.44 31.84 -19.31
CA ARG A 18 -34.00 32.22 -18.01
C ARG A 18 -35.40 31.63 -17.87
N GLY A 19 -35.71 31.07 -16.72
CA GLY A 19 -37.04 30.51 -16.45
C GLY A 19 -37.38 30.51 -14.98
N VAL A 20 -38.67 30.63 -14.68
CA VAL A 20 -39.21 30.51 -13.32
C VAL A 20 -39.67 29.06 -13.13
N LYS A 21 -39.00 28.34 -12.22
CA LYS A 21 -39.25 26.92 -11.95
C LYS A 21 -39.12 26.64 -10.45
N VAL A 22 -39.80 25.59 -9.98
CA VAL A 22 -39.54 25.01 -8.66
C VAL A 22 -38.18 24.32 -8.70
N MET A 23 -37.27 24.73 -7.82
CA MET A 23 -35.89 24.28 -7.78
C MET A 23 -35.50 23.89 -6.35
N PRO A 24 -34.55 22.97 -6.15
CA PRO A 24 -33.91 22.80 -4.85
C PRO A 24 -33.36 24.14 -4.36
N PHE A 25 -33.67 24.52 -3.13
CA PHE A 25 -33.30 25.83 -2.57
C PHE A 25 -32.69 25.66 -1.19
N SER A 26 -31.51 26.27 -0.96
CA SER A 26 -30.90 26.33 0.36
C SER A 26 -31.38 27.56 1.10
N THR A 27 -32.19 27.37 2.14
CA THR A 27 -32.64 28.48 3.00
C THR A 27 -31.49 29.12 3.78
N ALA A 28 -30.49 28.33 4.19
CA ALA A 28 -29.31 28.83 4.90
C ALA A 28 -28.41 29.71 4.01
N CYS A 29 -28.31 29.38 2.71
CA CYS A 29 -27.49 30.14 1.76
C CYS A 29 -28.31 31.14 0.93
N ASN A 30 -29.64 31.12 1.07
CA ASN A 30 -30.61 31.93 0.32
C ASN A 30 -30.38 31.89 -1.21
N THR A 31 -30.19 30.70 -1.78
CA THR A 31 -29.90 30.52 -3.21
C THR A 31 -30.47 29.19 -3.74
N PRO A 32 -30.90 29.12 -5.02
CA PRO A 32 -31.17 27.86 -5.68
C PRO A 32 -29.90 27.01 -5.81
N LEU A 33 -30.08 25.69 -5.91
CA LEU A 33 -29.04 24.71 -6.13
C LEU A 33 -29.31 23.93 -7.43
N SER A 34 -28.25 23.37 -8.01
CA SER A 34 -28.36 22.44 -9.12
C SER A 34 -28.94 21.10 -8.68
N ASN A 35 -29.42 20.32 -9.66
CA ASN A 35 -29.89 18.96 -9.42
C ASN A 35 -28.79 18.08 -8.81
N PHE A 36 -27.56 18.12 -9.32
CA PHE A 36 -26.49 17.25 -8.83
C PHE A 36 -26.00 17.65 -7.43
N GLU A 37 -25.95 18.94 -7.07
CA GLU A 37 -25.63 19.37 -5.71
C GLU A 37 -26.65 18.86 -4.68
N ALA A 38 -27.94 18.90 -5.02
CA ALA A 38 -29.00 18.37 -4.14
C ALA A 38 -28.82 16.86 -3.88
N HIS A 39 -28.19 16.12 -4.79
CA HIS A 39 -27.92 14.69 -4.64
C HIS A 39 -26.63 14.34 -3.88
N GLN A 40 -25.78 15.31 -3.56
CA GLN A 40 -24.49 15.04 -2.92
C GLN A 40 -24.59 14.75 -1.41
N ASN A 41 -25.69 15.13 -0.76
CA ASN A 41 -25.78 15.12 0.71
C ASN A 41 -27.17 14.77 1.25
N TYR A 42 -27.82 13.75 0.68
CA TYR A 42 -29.03 13.17 1.26
C TYR A 42 -28.76 12.63 2.67
N LYS A 43 -29.73 12.84 3.55
CA LYS A 43 -29.68 12.41 4.95
C LYS A 43 -31.05 11.93 5.39
N ASP A 44 -31.05 10.91 6.24
CA ASP A 44 -32.26 10.50 6.95
C ASP A 44 -32.62 11.57 7.96
N VAL A 45 -33.88 12.00 7.94
CA VAL A 45 -34.46 13.01 8.83
C VAL A 45 -35.81 12.54 9.33
N GLN A 46 -36.22 13.06 10.49
CA GLN A 46 -37.55 12.80 11.02
C GLN A 46 -38.49 13.91 10.59
N ASP A 47 -39.45 13.58 9.72
CA ASP A 47 -40.51 14.49 9.29
C ASP A 47 -41.87 14.10 9.90
N PRO A 48 -42.75 15.09 10.16
CA PRO A 48 -44.11 14.82 10.62
C PRO A 48 -44.94 14.17 9.51
N SER A 49 -45.50 12.99 9.77
CA SER A 49 -46.44 12.31 8.86
C SER A 49 -47.87 12.63 9.29
N VAL A 50 -48.59 13.43 8.50
CA VAL A 50 -49.94 13.88 8.86
C VAL A 50 -50.97 13.49 7.81
N ILE A 51 -52.18 13.20 8.29
CA ILE A 51 -53.35 12.91 7.47
C ILE A 51 -54.36 14.03 7.72
N VAL A 52 -54.80 14.68 6.64
CA VAL A 52 -55.63 15.89 6.72
C VAL A 52 -56.90 15.71 5.88
N SER A 53 -58.04 16.10 6.46
CA SER A 53 -59.35 16.03 5.82
C SER A 53 -59.72 17.34 5.11
N PHE A 54 -60.22 17.22 3.89
CA PHE A 54 -60.72 18.31 3.05
C PHE A 54 -62.20 18.07 2.76
N PRO A 55 -63.13 18.73 3.49
CA PRO A 55 -64.57 18.58 3.28
C PRO A 55 -64.99 18.99 1.87
N LEU A 56 -65.89 18.22 1.25
CA LEU A 56 -66.47 18.55 -0.05
C LEU A 56 -67.51 19.66 0.09
N ASP A 57 -67.55 20.58 -0.88
CA ASP A 57 -68.54 21.66 -0.92
C ASP A 57 -69.97 21.12 -1.14
N GLU A 58 -70.11 19.99 -1.83
CA GLU A 58 -71.40 19.34 -2.15
C GLU A 58 -71.99 18.53 -0.97
N ASP A 59 -71.15 18.09 -0.03
CA ASP A 59 -71.56 17.34 1.17
C ASP A 59 -70.47 17.48 2.24
N GLU A 60 -70.67 18.38 3.21
CA GLU A 60 -69.69 18.65 4.26
C GLU A 60 -69.43 17.44 5.19
N ASN A 61 -70.32 16.44 5.21
CA ASN A 61 -70.11 15.19 5.93
C ASN A 61 -69.15 14.25 5.19
N VAL A 62 -68.70 14.62 4.00
CA VAL A 62 -67.78 13.85 3.16
C VAL A 62 -66.49 14.63 2.95
N SER A 63 -65.36 14.06 3.35
CA SER A 63 -64.04 14.68 3.17
C SER A 63 -63.11 13.81 2.33
N LEU A 64 -62.34 14.43 1.43
CA LEU A 64 -61.14 13.78 0.90
C LEU A 64 -60.06 13.76 1.97
N VAL A 65 -59.34 12.65 2.06
CA VAL A 65 -58.28 12.50 3.04
C VAL A 65 -56.94 12.47 2.32
N ALA A 66 -56.11 13.48 2.52
CA ALA A 66 -54.77 13.56 1.93
C ALA A 66 -53.68 13.32 2.98
N TRP A 67 -52.57 12.74 2.55
CA TRP A 67 -51.38 12.54 3.37
C TRP A 67 -50.27 13.49 2.92
N THR A 68 -49.48 13.99 3.88
CA THR A 68 -48.27 14.77 3.59
C THR A 68 -47.23 14.64 4.70
N THR A 69 -45.95 14.70 4.32
CA THR A 69 -44.81 14.84 5.24
C THR A 69 -44.37 16.29 5.43
N THR A 70 -44.96 17.23 4.69
CA THR A 70 -44.59 18.65 4.69
C THR A 70 -45.79 19.55 5.07
N PRO A 71 -46.28 19.50 6.33
CA PRO A 71 -47.45 20.28 6.76
C PRO A 71 -47.35 21.79 6.50
N TRP A 72 -46.13 22.32 6.50
CA TRP A 72 -45.84 23.73 6.24
C TRP A 72 -46.24 24.19 4.82
N THR A 73 -46.50 23.26 3.88
CA THR A 73 -47.00 23.55 2.52
C THR A 73 -48.53 23.68 2.45
N LEU A 74 -49.26 23.19 3.46
CA LEU A 74 -50.73 23.17 3.49
C LEU A 74 -51.38 24.56 3.33
N PRO A 75 -50.86 25.65 3.91
CA PRO A 75 -51.39 27.00 3.67
C PRO A 75 -51.43 27.40 2.19
N SER A 76 -50.54 26.85 1.36
CA SER A 76 -50.45 27.10 -0.08
C SER A 76 -51.16 26.05 -0.94
N ASN A 77 -52.08 25.29 -0.34
CA ASN A 77 -52.93 24.35 -1.07
C ASN A 77 -53.79 25.07 -2.10
N LEU A 78 -53.84 24.55 -3.32
CA LEU A 78 -54.74 25.06 -4.37
C LEU A 78 -55.53 23.96 -5.11
N ALA A 79 -55.17 22.68 -4.94
CA ALA A 79 -55.93 21.56 -5.49
C ALA A 79 -55.67 20.26 -4.69
N LEU A 80 -56.47 19.22 -4.97
CA LEU A 80 -56.19 17.84 -4.57
C LEU A 80 -56.05 17.00 -5.83
N CYS A 81 -55.02 16.16 -5.91
CA CYS A 81 -54.81 15.28 -7.05
C CYS A 81 -55.16 13.83 -6.68
N VAL A 82 -55.91 13.17 -7.56
CA VAL A 82 -56.21 11.74 -7.50
C VAL A 82 -55.76 11.07 -8.79
N ASN A 83 -55.51 9.77 -8.76
CA ASN A 83 -55.26 9.04 -9.99
C ASN A 83 -56.61 8.69 -10.66
N PRO A 84 -56.80 8.95 -11.96
CA PRO A 84 -58.07 8.68 -12.63
C PRO A 84 -58.42 7.19 -12.70
N GLU A 85 -57.43 6.29 -12.73
CA GLU A 85 -57.57 4.84 -12.93
C GLU A 85 -57.70 4.06 -11.62
N LEU A 86 -57.20 4.62 -10.50
CA LEU A 86 -57.25 3.95 -9.20
C LEU A 86 -58.67 3.94 -8.62
N GLN A 87 -58.94 2.94 -7.79
CA GLN A 87 -60.23 2.77 -7.12
C GLN A 87 -60.24 3.46 -5.75
N TYR A 88 -61.32 4.17 -5.44
CA TYR A 88 -61.54 4.89 -4.20
C TYR A 88 -62.79 4.35 -3.47
N VAL A 89 -62.81 4.49 -2.15
CA VAL A 89 -63.90 4.05 -1.27
C VAL A 89 -64.33 5.18 -0.34
N LYS A 90 -65.62 5.22 -0.01
CA LYS A 90 -66.20 6.09 1.02
C LYS A 90 -66.34 5.29 2.33
N LEU A 91 -65.59 5.67 3.37
CA LEU A 91 -65.66 5.04 4.69
C LEU A 91 -65.97 6.08 5.78
N LYS A 92 -67.10 5.93 6.49
CA LYS A 92 -67.53 6.85 7.57
C LYS A 92 -67.41 8.35 7.21
N GLY A 93 -67.83 8.73 6.00
CA GLY A 93 -67.74 10.13 5.53
C GLY A 93 -66.33 10.56 5.07
N LYS A 94 -65.38 9.64 4.90
CA LYS A 94 -64.03 9.93 4.39
C LYS A 94 -63.77 9.20 3.08
N LEU A 95 -63.19 9.89 2.09
CA LEU A 95 -62.81 9.35 0.79
C LEU A 95 -61.30 9.07 0.77
N LEU A 96 -60.94 7.82 0.50
CA LEU A 96 -59.56 7.35 0.37
C LEU A 96 -59.45 6.19 -0.63
N MET A 97 -58.23 5.91 -1.08
CA MET A 97 -57.96 4.85 -2.03
C MET A 97 -58.21 3.44 -1.45
N CYS A 98 -58.70 2.55 -2.31
CA CYS A 98 -59.24 1.24 -1.92
C CYS A 98 -58.19 0.24 -1.41
N VAL A 99 -56.92 0.37 -1.81
CA VAL A 99 -55.85 -0.60 -1.47
C VAL A 99 -55.62 -0.71 0.04
N HIS A 100 -56.01 0.31 0.82
CA HIS A 100 -55.85 0.32 2.27
C HIS A 100 -57.02 -0.32 3.05
N ILE A 101 -58.07 -0.82 2.36
CA ILE A 101 -59.29 -1.33 3.01
C ILE A 101 -59.84 -2.57 2.29
N ASN A 102 -59.70 -3.75 2.92
CA ASN A 102 -60.21 -5.04 2.43
C ASN A 102 -61.72 -5.30 2.70
N LEU A 103 -62.52 -4.28 2.96
CA LEU A 103 -63.96 -4.42 3.24
C LEU A 103 -64.78 -4.32 1.94
N PHE A 104 -65.88 -5.07 1.85
CA PHE A 104 -66.88 -5.02 0.77
C PHE A 104 -67.65 -3.69 0.80
N LEU A 105 -66.99 -2.60 0.42
CA LEU A 105 -67.56 -1.26 0.31
C LEU A 105 -67.73 -0.89 -1.17
N HIS A 106 -68.66 0.04 -1.44
CA HIS A 106 -68.88 0.58 -2.77
C HIS A 106 -67.61 1.29 -3.28
N ARG A 107 -66.99 0.72 -4.33
CA ARG A 107 -65.78 1.23 -4.99
C ARG A 107 -66.16 2.07 -6.20
N PHE A 108 -65.40 3.12 -6.48
CA PHE A 108 -65.58 3.92 -7.67
C PHE A 108 -64.23 4.45 -8.19
N PRO A 109 -64.09 4.68 -9.51
CA PRO A 109 -62.82 5.12 -10.07
C PRO A 109 -62.55 6.59 -9.76
N GLY A 110 -61.28 6.95 -9.56
CA GLY A 110 -60.84 8.30 -9.19
C GLY A 110 -61.24 9.39 -10.19
N ILE A 111 -61.43 9.03 -11.46
CA ILE A 111 -61.92 9.95 -12.49
C ILE A 111 -63.26 10.61 -12.13
N THR A 112 -64.11 9.93 -11.34
CA THR A 112 -65.41 10.46 -10.87
C THR A 112 -65.28 11.60 -9.87
N LEU A 113 -64.10 11.76 -9.24
CA LEU A 113 -63.82 12.85 -8.30
C LEU A 113 -63.37 14.13 -9.02
N LYS A 114 -62.97 14.04 -10.30
CA LYS A 114 -62.49 15.18 -11.08
C LYS A 114 -63.52 16.31 -11.09
N GLY A 115 -63.08 17.53 -10.78
CA GLY A 115 -63.92 18.72 -10.79
C GLY A 115 -64.73 18.97 -9.51
N LYS A 116 -64.75 18.04 -8.55
CA LYS A 116 -65.38 18.27 -7.24
C LYS A 116 -64.65 19.38 -6.48
N LYS A 117 -65.41 20.28 -5.86
CA LYS A 117 -64.88 21.39 -5.05
C LYS A 117 -64.81 20.99 -3.58
N TYR A 118 -63.85 21.56 -2.86
CA TYR A 118 -63.66 21.32 -1.44
C TYR A 118 -63.40 22.61 -0.66
N LYS A 119 -63.71 22.57 0.64
CA LYS A 119 -63.42 23.66 1.56
C LYS A 119 -61.92 23.70 1.88
N PRO A 120 -61.21 24.80 1.61
CA PRO A 120 -59.79 24.90 1.93
C PRO A 120 -59.55 24.89 3.44
N LEU A 121 -58.38 24.42 3.83
CA LEU A 121 -57.95 24.43 5.24
C LEU A 121 -57.67 25.83 5.77
N PHE A 122 -57.26 26.74 4.87
CA PHE A 122 -56.90 28.12 5.20
C PHE A 122 -57.48 29.08 4.16
N GLU A 123 -57.88 30.27 4.58
CA GLU A 123 -58.59 31.24 3.72
C GLU A 123 -57.66 32.17 2.92
N TYR A 124 -56.33 32.06 3.07
CA TYR A 124 -55.35 32.99 2.49
C TYR A 124 -55.50 33.19 0.96
N PHE A 125 -55.86 32.12 0.23
CA PHE A 125 -55.97 32.12 -1.22
C PHE A 125 -57.42 31.96 -1.71
N ILE A 126 -58.43 32.25 -0.89
CA ILE A 126 -59.84 32.00 -1.23
C ILE A 126 -60.28 32.67 -2.54
N LYS A 127 -59.69 33.83 -2.89
CA LYS A 127 -59.94 34.55 -4.14
C LYS A 127 -59.56 33.73 -5.39
N CYS A 128 -58.59 32.81 -5.28
CA CYS A 128 -58.19 31.92 -6.37
C CYS A 128 -59.28 30.91 -6.74
N LYS A 129 -60.33 30.74 -5.92
CA LYS A 129 -61.51 29.92 -6.25
C LYS A 129 -62.18 30.39 -7.55
N ASN A 130 -62.13 31.69 -7.85
CA ASN A 130 -62.64 32.28 -9.09
C ASN A 130 -61.85 31.81 -10.33
N ASN A 131 -60.59 31.41 -10.14
CA ASN A 131 -59.70 30.88 -11.18
C ASN A 131 -59.65 29.34 -11.16
N GLY A 132 -60.59 28.68 -10.47
CA GLY A 132 -60.71 27.22 -10.41
C GLY A 132 -59.97 26.56 -9.24
N ALA A 133 -59.30 27.29 -8.35
CA ALA A 133 -58.64 26.68 -7.19
C ALA A 133 -59.65 25.96 -6.27
N PHE A 134 -59.11 25.10 -5.40
CA PHE A 134 -59.85 24.25 -4.46
C PHE A 134 -60.78 23.24 -5.14
N THR A 135 -60.25 22.64 -6.20
CA THR A 135 -60.92 21.61 -7.01
C THR A 135 -60.07 20.35 -7.07
N VAL A 136 -60.70 19.19 -7.19
CA VAL A 136 -60.02 17.92 -7.42
C VAL A 136 -59.59 17.78 -8.87
N VAL A 137 -58.31 17.46 -9.08
CA VAL A 137 -57.65 17.24 -10.37
C VAL A 137 -57.19 15.79 -10.47
N THR A 138 -56.85 15.35 -11.68
CA THR A 138 -56.46 13.96 -11.95
C THR A 138 -55.10 13.86 -12.64
N ASP A 139 -54.22 12.97 -12.17
CA ASP A 139 -52.92 12.68 -12.79
C ASP A 139 -52.42 11.27 -12.41
N ASN A 140 -51.72 10.59 -13.33
CA ASN A 140 -51.24 9.21 -13.18
C ASN A 140 -49.94 9.10 -12.35
N TYR A 141 -49.34 10.23 -11.93
CA TYR A 141 -48.19 10.21 -11.01
C TYR A 141 -48.56 9.74 -9.61
N VAL A 142 -49.82 9.89 -9.19
CA VAL A 142 -50.31 9.39 -7.90
C VAL A 142 -50.36 7.87 -7.94
N LYS A 143 -49.66 7.19 -7.02
CA LYS A 143 -49.49 5.72 -6.99
C LYS A 143 -50.23 5.07 -5.82
N GLU A 144 -50.39 3.75 -5.90
CA GLU A 144 -51.08 2.94 -4.88
C GLU A 144 -50.25 2.63 -3.63
N GLU A 145 -48.94 2.81 -3.70
CA GLU A 145 -47.98 2.25 -2.74
C GLU A 145 -47.82 3.10 -1.46
N GLU A 146 -48.15 4.40 -1.51
CA GLU A 146 -47.88 5.34 -0.42
C GLU A 146 -49.03 6.34 -0.19
N GLY A 147 -49.22 6.75 1.07
CA GLY A 147 -50.19 7.76 1.46
C GLY A 147 -51.64 7.28 1.39
N THR A 148 -52.56 8.18 1.01
CA THR A 148 -54.01 7.89 0.97
C THR A 148 -54.56 7.73 -0.44
N GLY A 149 -53.69 7.81 -1.46
CA GLY A 149 -54.05 7.97 -2.86
C GLY A 149 -54.68 9.33 -3.22
N VAL A 150 -54.69 10.30 -2.30
CA VAL A 150 -55.06 11.70 -2.55
C VAL A 150 -53.87 12.59 -2.16
N VAL A 151 -53.40 13.41 -3.10
CA VAL A 151 -52.20 14.25 -2.89
C VAL A 151 -52.57 15.72 -2.87
N HIS A 152 -52.29 16.39 -1.76
CA HIS A 152 -52.40 17.85 -1.66
C HIS A 152 -51.46 18.55 -2.65
N GLN A 153 -51.96 19.56 -3.37
CA GLN A 153 -51.18 20.32 -4.35
C GLN A 153 -50.83 21.72 -3.85
N ALA A 154 -49.54 22.00 -3.73
CA ALA A 154 -48.97 23.34 -3.50
C ALA A 154 -47.98 23.71 -4.62
N PRO A 155 -48.44 24.40 -5.70
CA PRO A 155 -47.65 24.63 -6.92
C PRO A 155 -46.29 25.31 -6.74
N TYR A 156 -46.16 26.13 -5.70
CA TYR A 156 -44.93 26.89 -5.44
C TYR A 156 -43.81 26.03 -4.83
N PHE A 157 -44.14 24.82 -4.34
CA PHE A 157 -43.21 23.96 -3.60
C PHE A 157 -43.04 22.57 -4.21
N GLY A 158 -43.80 22.24 -5.26
CA GLY A 158 -43.70 20.96 -5.96
C GLY A 158 -43.76 21.14 -7.48
N ALA A 159 -42.91 20.42 -8.21
CA ALA A 159 -42.96 20.36 -9.67
C ALA A 159 -44.15 19.48 -10.12
N VAL A 160 -45.36 20.04 -10.11
CA VAL A 160 -46.60 19.31 -10.46
C VAL A 160 -46.83 19.31 -11.97
N ILE A 161 -47.23 18.15 -12.52
CA ILE A 161 -47.42 17.90 -13.96
C ILE A 161 -48.89 18.07 -14.40
N SER A 162 -49.86 18.17 -13.48
CA SER A 162 -51.28 18.18 -13.88
C SER A 162 -51.66 19.42 -14.71
N GLY A 163 -52.40 19.19 -15.81
CA GLY A 163 -52.82 20.22 -16.77
C GLY A 163 -53.69 21.34 -16.19
N PHE A 164 -54.22 21.19 -14.97
CA PHE A 164 -55.03 22.21 -14.31
C PHE A 164 -54.22 23.46 -13.92
N MET A 165 -52.97 23.29 -13.52
CA MET A 165 -52.08 24.43 -13.21
C MET A 165 -51.69 25.22 -14.46
N ILE A 166 -51.86 24.67 -15.67
CA ILE A 166 -51.65 25.41 -16.91
C ILE A 166 -52.68 26.55 -17.05
N CYS A 167 -53.87 26.44 -16.45
CA CYS A 167 -54.88 27.50 -16.48
C CYS A 167 -54.63 28.62 -15.45
N LEU A 168 -53.94 28.34 -14.33
CA LEU A 168 -53.48 29.37 -13.39
C LEU A 168 -52.21 30.11 -13.88
N LYS A 169 -51.54 29.62 -14.94
CA LYS A 169 -50.32 30.21 -15.54
C LYS A 169 -50.53 31.49 -16.36
N ARG A 170 -51.75 32.03 -16.46
CA ARG A 170 -52.03 33.22 -17.31
C ARG A 170 -51.31 34.51 -16.88
N GLU A 171 -50.70 34.54 -15.69
CA GLU A 171 -49.90 35.68 -15.22
C GLU A 171 -48.37 35.48 -15.31
N PHE A 172 -47.87 34.29 -15.68
CA PHE A 172 -46.42 34.04 -15.75
C PHE A 172 -46.08 33.07 -16.90
N PRO A 173 -45.50 33.54 -18.03
CA PRO A 173 -45.13 32.68 -19.13
C PRO A 173 -44.01 31.72 -18.72
N LEU A 174 -44.34 30.43 -18.69
CA LEU A 174 -43.35 29.35 -18.57
C LEU A 174 -42.72 29.13 -19.94
N CYS A 175 -41.42 29.41 -20.03
CA CYS A 175 -40.63 29.17 -21.23
C CYS A 175 -40.62 27.67 -21.61
N GLN A 176 -40.71 27.41 -22.91
CA GLN A 176 -40.71 26.07 -23.53
C GLN A 176 -39.53 25.22 -23.02
N ARG A 177 -39.79 23.93 -22.77
CA ARG A 177 -38.74 22.94 -22.47
C ARG A 177 -37.78 22.85 -23.66
N VAL A 178 -36.55 23.32 -23.48
CA VAL A 178 -35.40 22.87 -24.29
C VAL A 178 -34.59 21.97 -23.38
N SER A 179 -34.93 20.69 -23.33
CA SER A 179 -34.11 19.71 -22.61
C SER A 179 -32.83 19.50 -23.40
N PHE A 180 -31.72 20.06 -22.92
CA PHE A 180 -30.40 19.72 -23.44
C PHE A 180 -29.95 18.40 -22.79
N VAL A 181 -30.56 17.30 -23.22
CA VAL A 181 -29.93 15.99 -23.14
C VAL A 181 -29.50 15.68 -24.56
N ASP A 182 -28.34 16.21 -24.94
CA ASP A 182 -27.74 15.87 -26.21
C ASP A 182 -27.41 14.37 -26.17
N ASN A 183 -27.93 13.60 -27.13
CA ASN A 183 -27.59 12.19 -27.31
C ASN A 183 -26.06 11.99 -27.37
N ASN A 184 -25.29 13.02 -27.75
CA ASN A 184 -23.84 13.02 -27.72
C ASN A 184 -23.25 12.91 -26.30
N VAL A 185 -23.85 13.53 -25.28
CA VAL A 185 -23.39 13.41 -23.87
C VAL A 185 -23.53 11.96 -23.39
N ILE A 186 -24.57 11.26 -23.86
CA ILE A 186 -24.80 9.83 -23.60
C ILE A 186 -23.86 8.95 -24.46
N ALA A 187 -23.59 9.36 -25.70
CA ALA A 187 -22.75 8.63 -26.66
C ALA A 187 -21.26 8.66 -26.30
N PHE A 188 -20.78 9.67 -25.54
CA PHE A 188 -19.43 9.68 -24.97
C PHE A 188 -19.30 8.69 -23.80
N ASN A 189 -19.50 7.41 -24.12
CA ASN A 189 -19.23 6.29 -23.25
C ASN A 189 -17.71 6.03 -23.29
N PHE A 190 -17.03 6.50 -22.25
CA PHE A 190 -15.56 6.54 -22.13
C PHE A 190 -14.88 5.19 -22.45
N ARG A 191 -13.68 5.24 -23.06
CA ARG A 191 -12.92 4.05 -23.47
C ARG A 191 -12.47 3.20 -22.27
N ASN A 192 -11.93 3.84 -21.21
CA ASN A 192 -11.51 3.16 -19.98
C ASN A 192 -12.00 3.93 -18.74
N ARG A 193 -12.83 3.29 -17.91
CA ARG A 193 -13.14 3.74 -16.54
C ARG A 193 -12.80 2.63 -15.57
N VAL A 194 -11.91 2.92 -14.64
CA VAL A 194 -11.60 1.98 -13.57
C VAL A 194 -12.25 2.48 -12.28
N PRO A 195 -13.23 1.76 -11.70
CA PRO A 195 -13.81 0.47 -12.11
C PRO A 195 -14.99 0.55 -13.10
N ASP A 196 -15.23 -0.53 -13.87
CA ASP A 196 -16.23 -0.59 -14.93
C ASP A 196 -17.66 -0.26 -14.49
N PHE A 197 -18.08 -0.69 -13.29
CA PHE A 197 -19.44 -0.49 -12.80
C PHE A 197 -19.82 0.99 -12.66
N VAL A 198 -18.84 1.88 -12.48
CA VAL A 198 -19.08 3.33 -12.34
C VAL A 198 -19.59 3.92 -13.66
N ARG A 199 -19.13 3.38 -14.79
CA ARG A 199 -19.54 3.80 -16.14
C ARG A 199 -21.04 3.63 -16.33
N GLU A 200 -21.54 2.42 -16.17
CA GLU A 200 -22.93 2.08 -16.52
C GLU A 200 -23.91 2.47 -15.41
N LYS A 201 -23.61 2.06 -14.16
CA LYS A 201 -24.60 2.14 -13.07
C LYS A 201 -24.64 3.51 -12.41
N ARG A 202 -23.50 4.08 -12.05
CA ARG A 202 -23.45 5.33 -11.26
C ARG A 202 -23.55 6.57 -12.13
N PHE A 203 -22.76 6.64 -13.19
CA PHE A 203 -22.72 7.84 -14.05
C PHE A 203 -23.72 7.73 -15.20
N GLY A 204 -23.69 6.64 -15.97
CA GLY A 204 -24.54 6.43 -17.15
C GLY A 204 -26.03 6.53 -16.85
N ASN A 205 -26.53 5.82 -15.83
CA ASN A 205 -27.95 5.90 -15.43
C ASN A 205 -28.40 7.32 -15.09
N TRP A 206 -27.53 8.13 -14.50
CA TRP A 206 -27.91 9.48 -14.13
C TRP A 206 -27.83 10.48 -15.27
N LEU A 207 -26.93 10.29 -16.24
CA LEU A 207 -26.94 11.09 -17.45
C LEU A 207 -28.26 10.94 -18.22
N LYS A 208 -28.89 9.75 -18.17
CA LYS A 208 -30.21 9.50 -18.79
C LYS A 208 -31.33 10.33 -18.17
N ASP A 209 -31.25 10.58 -16.86
CA ASP A 209 -32.26 11.32 -16.09
C ASP A 209 -31.85 12.79 -15.82
N ALA A 210 -30.73 13.24 -16.38
CA ALA A 210 -30.19 14.57 -16.13
C ALA A 210 -31.18 15.64 -16.63
N ARG A 211 -31.50 16.59 -15.74
CA ARG A 211 -32.30 17.77 -16.04
C ARG A 211 -31.39 18.97 -16.28
N ASP A 212 -31.97 20.03 -16.84
CA ASP A 212 -31.29 21.31 -17.07
C ASP A 212 -30.50 21.77 -15.83
N TRP A 213 -29.30 22.27 -16.07
CA TRP A 213 -28.40 22.72 -15.03
C TRP A 213 -28.72 24.17 -14.60
N ALA A 214 -29.13 24.35 -13.35
CA ALA A 214 -29.22 25.68 -12.73
C ALA A 214 -27.83 26.23 -12.43
N ILE A 215 -27.33 27.12 -13.27
CA ILE A 215 -25.98 27.70 -13.17
C ILE A 215 -25.92 29.02 -12.39
N SER A 216 -27.06 29.64 -12.05
CA SER A 216 -27.09 30.92 -11.33
C SER A 216 -27.19 30.74 -9.82
N ARG A 217 -26.46 31.58 -9.07
CA ARG A 217 -26.47 31.63 -7.62
C ARG A 217 -26.71 33.06 -7.14
N ASN A 218 -27.61 33.22 -6.17
CA ASN A 218 -27.87 34.50 -5.50
C ASN A 218 -26.83 34.72 -4.39
N ARG A 219 -25.56 34.87 -4.79
CA ARG A 219 -24.41 34.96 -3.89
C ARG A 219 -23.50 36.14 -4.27
N TYR A 220 -22.50 36.40 -3.43
CA TYR A 220 -21.60 37.54 -3.56
C TYR A 220 -20.26 37.13 -4.19
N TRP A 221 -19.55 36.20 -3.55
CA TRP A 221 -18.26 35.70 -4.02
C TRP A 221 -18.43 34.59 -5.07
N GLY A 222 -17.95 34.86 -6.27
CA GLY A 222 -18.00 33.97 -7.43
C GLY A 222 -17.91 34.76 -8.72
N THR A 223 -17.66 34.09 -9.84
CA THR A 223 -17.61 34.76 -11.15
C THR A 223 -18.98 35.32 -11.50
N PRO A 224 -19.14 36.63 -11.76
CA PRO A 224 -20.44 37.20 -12.13
C PRO A 224 -20.95 36.71 -13.48
N ILE A 225 -22.27 36.53 -13.60
CA ILE A 225 -22.90 36.19 -14.89
C ILE A 225 -22.86 37.42 -15.80
N PRO A 226 -22.29 37.34 -17.02
CA PRO A 226 -21.99 38.49 -17.86
C PRO A 226 -23.17 38.91 -18.75
N LEU A 227 -24.37 39.03 -18.16
CA LEU A 227 -25.59 39.46 -18.86
C LEU A 227 -25.98 40.87 -18.40
N TRP A 228 -26.02 41.82 -19.33
CA TRP A 228 -26.57 43.16 -19.15
C TRP A 228 -27.96 43.22 -19.78
N VAL A 229 -28.96 43.67 -19.02
CA VAL A 229 -30.37 43.56 -19.38
C VAL A 229 -31.09 44.89 -19.23
N SER A 230 -32.14 45.10 -20.03
CA SER A 230 -33.10 46.16 -19.82
C SER A 230 -33.98 45.87 -18.60
N SER A 231 -34.63 46.88 -18.03
CA SER A 231 -35.53 46.73 -16.88
C SER A 231 -36.70 45.78 -17.14
N ASP A 232 -37.17 45.73 -18.40
CA ASP A 232 -38.23 44.82 -18.88
C ASP A 232 -37.71 43.48 -19.42
N PHE A 233 -36.39 43.26 -19.42
CA PHE A 233 -35.72 42.06 -19.94
C PHE A 233 -35.93 41.75 -21.43
N GLU A 234 -36.49 42.66 -22.24
CA GLU A 234 -36.64 42.40 -23.68
C GLU A 234 -35.33 42.62 -24.47
N GLU A 235 -34.37 43.37 -23.91
CA GLU A 235 -33.00 43.48 -24.45
C GLU A 235 -32.01 42.86 -23.49
N VAL A 236 -31.15 41.97 -24.01
CA VAL A 236 -30.12 41.25 -23.26
C VAL A 236 -28.82 41.23 -24.07
N VAL A 237 -27.74 41.71 -23.46
CA VAL A 237 -26.38 41.70 -24.01
C VAL A 237 -25.51 40.74 -23.20
N CYS A 238 -24.97 39.71 -23.86
CA CYS A 238 -24.06 38.75 -23.24
C CYS A 238 -22.61 39.08 -23.58
N ILE A 239 -21.84 39.49 -22.57
CA ILE A 239 -20.44 39.87 -22.69
C ILE A 239 -19.54 38.64 -22.65
N GLY A 240 -18.49 38.63 -23.47
CA GLY A 240 -17.58 37.50 -23.69
C GLY A 240 -16.13 37.76 -23.30
N SER A 241 -15.74 39.01 -23.11
CA SER A 241 -14.37 39.40 -22.75
C SER A 241 -14.35 40.72 -21.98
N VAL A 242 -13.22 41.00 -21.33
CA VAL A 242 -12.98 42.31 -20.69
C VAL A 242 -12.99 43.41 -21.75
N ALA A 243 -12.29 43.21 -22.87
CA ALA A 243 -12.23 44.18 -23.96
C ALA A 243 -13.62 44.55 -24.51
N GLU A 244 -14.52 43.57 -24.66
CA GLU A 244 -15.91 43.83 -25.08
C GLU A 244 -16.69 44.64 -24.04
N LEU A 245 -16.47 44.38 -22.74
CA LEU A 245 -17.09 45.16 -21.67
C LEU A 245 -16.58 46.62 -21.69
N GLU A 246 -15.28 46.81 -21.84
CA GLU A 246 -14.66 48.14 -21.91
C GLU A 246 -15.17 48.93 -23.13
N GLU A 247 -15.29 48.29 -24.29
CA GLU A 247 -15.84 48.89 -25.51
C GLU A 247 -17.28 49.36 -25.32
N LEU A 248 -18.14 48.51 -24.72
CA LEU A 248 -19.57 48.79 -24.60
C LEU A 248 -19.93 49.69 -23.41
N SER A 249 -19.14 49.66 -22.34
CA SER A 249 -19.35 50.52 -21.16
C SER A 249 -18.61 51.85 -21.24
N GLY A 250 -17.54 51.93 -22.03
CA GLY A 250 -16.62 53.07 -22.06
C GLY A 250 -15.72 53.19 -20.81
N VAL A 251 -15.72 52.18 -19.93
CA VAL A 251 -14.95 52.19 -18.68
C VAL A 251 -13.86 51.12 -18.73
N LYS A 252 -12.65 51.46 -18.27
CA LYS A 252 -11.55 50.50 -18.14
C LYS A 252 -11.81 49.51 -17.00
N VAL A 253 -11.68 48.22 -17.25
CA VAL A 253 -12.03 47.16 -16.30
C VAL A 253 -10.79 46.34 -15.95
N THR A 254 -10.36 46.41 -14.70
CA THR A 254 -9.20 45.66 -14.18
C THR A 254 -9.58 44.41 -13.40
N ASP A 255 -10.80 44.37 -12.88
CA ASP A 255 -11.32 43.26 -12.09
C ASP A 255 -12.77 42.99 -12.46
N LEU A 256 -13.15 41.70 -12.47
CA LEU A 256 -14.47 41.24 -12.89
C LEU A 256 -15.34 40.79 -11.71
N HIS A 257 -14.95 41.03 -10.45
CA HIS A 257 -15.82 40.72 -9.32
C HIS A 257 -16.95 41.73 -9.19
N ARG A 258 -18.01 41.34 -8.48
CA ARG A 258 -19.28 42.08 -8.40
C ARG A 258 -19.09 43.53 -7.98
N GLU A 259 -18.30 43.76 -6.94
CA GLU A 259 -17.97 45.09 -6.40
C GLU A 259 -17.36 46.02 -7.46
N SER A 260 -16.65 45.45 -8.43
CA SER A 260 -15.94 46.16 -9.49
C SER A 260 -16.80 46.39 -10.74
N ILE A 261 -17.86 45.60 -10.97
CA ILE A 261 -18.61 45.65 -12.24
C ILE A 261 -20.14 45.83 -12.12
N ASP A 262 -20.75 45.65 -10.94
CA ASP A 262 -22.21 45.75 -10.78
C ASP A 262 -22.74 47.16 -11.08
N HIS A 263 -21.91 48.19 -10.91
CA HIS A 263 -22.26 49.58 -11.19
C HIS A 263 -22.09 49.97 -12.67
N LEU A 264 -21.43 49.13 -13.48
CA LEU A 264 -21.18 49.42 -14.90
C LEU A 264 -22.46 49.20 -15.72
N THR A 265 -22.75 50.17 -16.59
CA THR A 265 -23.92 50.16 -17.47
C THR A 265 -23.52 50.14 -18.95
N ILE A 266 -24.39 49.59 -19.79
CA ILE A 266 -24.22 49.58 -21.24
C ILE A 266 -25.39 50.35 -21.88
N PRO A 267 -25.16 51.31 -22.80
CA PRO A 267 -26.25 51.98 -23.52
C PRO A 267 -27.05 50.98 -24.37
N SER A 268 -28.38 51.01 -24.24
CA SER A 268 -29.30 50.19 -25.05
C SER A 268 -29.20 50.53 -26.54
N ARG A 269 -29.20 49.50 -27.39
CA ARG A 269 -29.30 49.66 -28.85
C ARG A 269 -30.76 49.75 -29.32
N CYS A 270 -31.70 49.42 -28.46
CA CYS A 270 -33.14 49.43 -28.71
C CYS A 270 -33.87 50.63 -28.09
N GLY A 271 -33.14 51.65 -27.58
CA GLY A 271 -33.74 52.83 -26.97
C GLY A 271 -34.32 52.61 -25.56
N LYS A 272 -33.92 51.54 -24.87
CA LYS A 272 -34.41 51.15 -23.53
C LYS A 272 -33.60 51.74 -22.37
N GLY A 273 -32.91 52.86 -22.60
CA GLY A 273 -32.06 53.52 -21.60
C GLY A 273 -30.75 52.78 -21.36
N MET A 274 -30.40 52.57 -20.09
CA MET A 274 -29.17 51.90 -19.69
C MET A 274 -29.45 50.45 -19.29
N LEU A 275 -28.67 49.52 -19.82
CA LEU A 275 -28.70 48.11 -19.45
C LEU A 275 -27.87 47.91 -18.18
N HIS A 276 -28.36 47.06 -17.27
CA HIS A 276 -27.72 46.73 -16.01
C HIS A 276 -27.39 45.24 -15.94
N ARG A 277 -26.28 44.89 -15.29
CA ARG A 277 -25.92 43.49 -15.08
C ARG A 277 -27.00 42.77 -14.24
N VAL A 278 -27.30 41.53 -14.57
CA VAL A 278 -28.04 40.63 -13.65
C VAL A 278 -27.29 40.50 -12.32
N SER A 279 -27.97 40.22 -11.21
CA SER A 279 -27.32 40.21 -9.88
C SER A 279 -26.49 38.94 -9.60
N GLU A 280 -26.82 37.85 -10.29
CA GLU A 280 -26.38 36.51 -9.98
C GLU A 280 -24.92 36.24 -10.35
N VAL A 281 -24.29 35.32 -9.62
CA VAL A 281 -22.97 34.75 -9.91
C VAL A 281 -23.11 33.31 -10.38
N PHE A 282 -22.06 32.76 -10.97
CA PHE A 282 -22.03 31.36 -11.38
C PHE A 282 -22.02 30.39 -10.20
N ASP A 283 -22.59 29.22 -10.46
CA ASP A 283 -22.28 27.97 -9.77
C ASP A 283 -20.78 27.67 -9.87
N CYS A 284 -20.11 27.36 -8.76
CA CYS A 284 -18.68 27.04 -8.76
C CYS A 284 -18.35 25.77 -9.56
N TRP A 285 -19.34 24.89 -9.79
CA TRP A 285 -19.17 23.74 -10.68
C TRP A 285 -19.04 24.15 -12.16
N PHE A 286 -19.53 25.34 -12.54
CA PHE A 286 -19.31 25.93 -13.87
C PHE A 286 -17.87 26.39 -14.03
N GLU A 287 -17.29 26.96 -12.99
CA GLU A 287 -15.90 27.41 -12.96
C GLU A 287 -14.93 26.22 -13.01
N SER A 288 -15.14 25.21 -12.15
CA SER A 288 -14.31 24.00 -12.14
C SER A 288 -14.47 23.15 -13.40
N GLY A 289 -15.69 23.04 -13.95
CA GLY A 289 -15.91 22.42 -15.25
C GLY A 289 -15.24 23.20 -16.39
N SER A 290 -15.01 24.49 -16.19
CA SER A 290 -14.31 25.38 -17.13
C SER A 290 -12.79 25.31 -17.06
N MET A 291 -12.24 24.62 -16.06
CA MET A 291 -10.81 24.53 -15.82
C MET A 291 -9.96 24.19 -17.06
N PRO A 292 -10.30 23.22 -17.94
CA PRO A 292 -9.41 22.78 -19.02
C PRO A 292 -8.95 23.89 -19.96
N TYR A 293 -9.86 24.80 -20.31
CA TYR A 293 -9.61 25.96 -21.17
C TYR A 293 -9.42 27.24 -20.36
N ALA A 294 -9.96 27.34 -19.14
CA ALA A 294 -9.80 28.52 -18.29
C ALA A 294 -8.37 28.70 -17.79
N GLN A 295 -7.68 27.61 -17.45
CA GLN A 295 -6.34 27.64 -16.86
C GLN A 295 -5.26 28.21 -17.81
N VAL A 296 -5.47 28.12 -19.12
CA VAL A 296 -4.52 28.55 -20.16
C VAL A 296 -4.93 29.84 -20.87
N HIS A 297 -5.92 30.56 -20.34
CA HIS A 297 -6.44 31.79 -20.96
C HIS A 297 -7.02 31.60 -22.39
N TYR A 298 -7.47 30.39 -22.75
CA TYR A 298 -8.16 30.09 -24.02
C TYR A 298 -9.50 30.83 -24.16
N PRO A 299 -9.86 31.36 -25.34
CA PRO A 299 -9.13 31.32 -26.60
C PRO A 299 -8.21 32.53 -26.83
N PHE A 300 -8.05 33.38 -25.83
CA PHE A 300 -7.30 34.64 -25.96
C PHE A 300 -5.80 34.39 -26.07
N GLU A 301 -5.29 33.40 -25.35
CA GLU A 301 -3.88 32.97 -25.38
C GLU A 301 -3.77 31.44 -25.40
N ASN A 302 -2.54 30.94 -25.60
CA ASN A 302 -2.15 29.52 -25.49
C ASN A 302 -3.06 28.53 -26.25
N ARG A 303 -3.63 28.98 -27.36
CA ARG A 303 -4.58 28.20 -28.16
C ARG A 303 -4.01 26.86 -28.60
N LYS A 304 -2.78 26.87 -29.13
CA LYS A 304 -2.11 25.65 -29.61
C LYS A 304 -1.82 24.68 -28.46
N GLU A 305 -1.37 25.18 -27.31
CA GLU A 305 -1.13 24.36 -26.12
C GLU A 305 -2.40 23.65 -25.66
N PHE A 306 -3.54 24.35 -25.64
CA PHE A 306 -4.83 23.74 -25.37
C PHE A 306 -5.20 22.68 -26.42
N GLU A 307 -5.11 23.02 -27.71
CA GLU A 307 -5.51 22.12 -28.80
C GLU A 307 -4.64 20.85 -28.87
N ASP A 308 -3.35 20.95 -28.52
CA ASP A 308 -2.42 19.82 -28.48
C ASP A 308 -2.64 18.92 -27.23
N ALA A 309 -3.02 19.50 -26.09
CA ALA A 309 -3.22 18.77 -24.84
C ALA A 309 -4.67 18.28 -24.60
N PHE A 310 -5.64 18.75 -25.39
CA PHE A 310 -7.05 18.42 -25.23
C PHE A 310 -7.53 17.38 -26.26
N PRO A 311 -8.15 16.26 -25.84
CA PRO A 311 -8.59 15.94 -24.48
C PRO A 311 -7.48 15.36 -23.58
N ALA A 312 -7.60 15.61 -22.28
CA ALA A 312 -6.62 15.14 -21.29
C ALA A 312 -6.49 13.61 -21.30
N ASP A 313 -5.27 13.08 -21.18
CA ASP A 313 -5.07 11.62 -21.20
C ASP A 313 -5.68 10.93 -19.98
N PHE A 314 -5.64 11.55 -18.80
CA PHE A 314 -6.01 10.92 -17.55
C PHE A 314 -6.46 11.93 -16.48
N ILE A 315 -7.49 11.56 -15.71
CA ILE A 315 -7.85 12.20 -14.44
C ILE A 315 -8.16 11.16 -13.36
N ALA A 316 -8.02 11.53 -12.08
CA ALA A 316 -8.42 10.67 -10.97
C ALA A 316 -9.00 11.46 -9.79
N GLU A 317 -10.23 11.14 -9.41
CA GLU A 317 -10.92 11.80 -8.29
C GLU A 317 -11.85 10.82 -7.56
N GLY A 318 -12.41 11.26 -6.44
CA GLY A 318 -13.38 10.50 -5.66
C GLY A 318 -14.69 10.19 -6.40
N ILE A 319 -15.37 9.12 -5.98
CA ILE A 319 -16.65 8.66 -6.54
C ILE A 319 -17.76 9.71 -6.48
N ASP A 320 -17.68 10.65 -5.54
CA ASP A 320 -18.57 11.80 -5.41
C ASP A 320 -18.49 12.74 -6.63
N GLN A 321 -17.37 12.77 -7.36
CA GLN A 321 -17.23 13.60 -8.57
C GLN A 321 -18.07 13.12 -9.75
N THR A 322 -18.68 11.92 -9.66
CA THR A 322 -19.73 11.50 -10.61
C THR A 322 -20.98 12.38 -10.58
N ARG A 323 -21.13 13.22 -9.53
CA ARG A 323 -22.15 14.26 -9.39
C ARG A 323 -21.55 15.64 -9.20
N GLY A 324 -20.34 15.85 -9.70
CA GLY A 324 -19.61 17.12 -9.58
C GLY A 324 -18.74 17.32 -10.81
N TRP A 325 -17.43 17.32 -10.61
CA TRP A 325 -16.47 17.73 -11.63
C TRP A 325 -16.52 16.88 -12.91
N PHE A 326 -16.66 15.56 -12.80
CA PHE A 326 -16.75 14.71 -14.00
C PHE A 326 -17.97 15.03 -14.87
N TYR A 327 -19.08 15.40 -14.23
CA TYR A 327 -20.27 15.82 -14.95
C TYR A 327 -20.06 17.15 -15.65
N THR A 328 -19.61 18.17 -14.93
CA THR A 328 -19.52 19.52 -15.50
C THR A 328 -18.44 19.62 -16.57
N LEU A 329 -17.31 18.93 -16.41
CA LEU A 329 -16.32 18.75 -17.47
C LEU A 329 -16.97 18.17 -18.74
N LEU A 330 -17.77 17.10 -18.60
CA LEU A 330 -18.39 16.44 -19.75
C LEU A 330 -19.42 17.35 -20.43
N VAL A 331 -20.29 18.00 -19.65
CA VAL A 331 -21.34 18.88 -20.19
C VAL A 331 -20.70 20.03 -20.97
N LEU A 332 -19.76 20.75 -20.37
CA LEU A 332 -19.16 21.93 -21.00
C LEU A 332 -18.30 21.53 -22.21
N SER A 333 -17.48 20.49 -22.09
CA SER A 333 -16.67 19.97 -23.19
C SER A 333 -17.52 19.54 -24.40
N THR A 334 -18.63 18.83 -24.14
CA THR A 334 -19.54 18.40 -25.20
C THR A 334 -20.23 19.60 -25.83
N ALA A 335 -20.78 20.51 -25.03
CA ALA A 335 -21.48 21.69 -25.53
C ALA A 335 -20.57 22.65 -26.31
N LEU A 336 -19.31 22.82 -25.89
CA LEU A 336 -18.35 23.70 -26.54
C LEU A 336 -17.70 23.07 -27.78
N PHE A 337 -17.19 21.85 -27.65
CA PHE A 337 -16.26 21.24 -28.61
C PHE A 337 -16.76 19.95 -29.25
N GLY A 338 -17.88 19.39 -28.79
CA GLY A 338 -18.38 18.09 -29.29
C GLY A 338 -17.40 16.93 -29.05
N LYS A 339 -16.60 17.01 -27.98
CA LYS A 339 -15.57 16.01 -27.61
C LYS A 339 -15.66 15.67 -26.13
N PRO A 340 -15.21 14.49 -25.69
CA PRO A 340 -15.05 14.19 -24.26
C PRO A 340 -13.89 15.03 -23.68
N PRO A 341 -13.96 15.42 -22.40
CA PRO A 341 -12.92 16.24 -21.75
C PRO A 341 -11.63 15.48 -21.42
N PHE A 342 -11.71 14.16 -21.31
CA PHE A 342 -10.59 13.27 -20.94
C PHE A 342 -10.75 11.88 -21.56
N LYS A 343 -9.65 11.16 -21.75
CA LYS A 343 -9.59 9.82 -22.35
C LYS A 343 -9.78 8.70 -21.31
N ASN A 344 -9.13 8.82 -20.15
CA ASN A 344 -9.17 7.82 -19.08
C ASN A 344 -9.56 8.46 -17.73
N VAL A 345 -10.31 7.74 -16.89
CA VAL A 345 -10.62 8.17 -15.52
C VAL A 345 -10.50 7.02 -14.52
N ILE A 346 -9.77 7.26 -13.43
CA ILE A 346 -9.78 6.41 -12.23
C ILE A 346 -10.71 7.03 -11.19
N VAL A 347 -11.63 6.24 -10.68
CA VAL A 347 -12.59 6.67 -9.67
C VAL A 347 -12.22 6.04 -8.33
N ASN A 348 -11.80 6.88 -7.40
CA ASN A 348 -11.41 6.45 -6.06
C ASN A 348 -12.63 6.39 -5.13
N GLY A 349 -12.61 5.47 -4.17
CA GLY A 349 -13.60 5.41 -3.12
C GLY A 349 -13.36 6.48 -2.05
N LEU A 350 -14.19 6.49 -1.00
CA LEU A 350 -14.06 7.47 0.07
C LEU A 350 -13.22 6.93 1.22
N VAL A 351 -12.27 7.74 1.68
CA VAL A 351 -11.57 7.50 2.94
C VAL A 351 -12.47 7.98 4.09
N LEU A 352 -12.83 7.05 4.96
CA LEU A 352 -13.71 7.24 6.11
C LEU A 352 -12.90 7.19 7.40
N ALA A 353 -13.45 7.78 8.46
CA ALA A 353 -12.95 7.57 9.80
C ALA A 353 -13.00 6.07 10.19
N SER A 354 -12.28 5.71 11.24
CA SER A 354 -12.16 4.31 11.70
C SER A 354 -13.52 3.67 12.05
N ASP A 355 -14.49 4.49 12.47
CA ASP A 355 -15.88 4.11 12.77
C ASP A 355 -16.80 4.03 11.54
N GLY A 356 -16.29 4.37 10.34
CA GLY A 356 -17.06 4.39 9.10
C GLY A 356 -17.81 5.69 8.83
N GLN A 357 -17.69 6.72 9.68
CA GLN A 357 -18.27 8.04 9.38
C GLN A 357 -17.41 8.80 8.37
N LYS A 358 -18.04 9.73 7.63
CA LYS A 358 -17.31 10.68 6.78
C LYS A 358 -16.37 11.53 7.64
N MET A 359 -15.12 11.64 7.23
CA MET A 359 -14.13 12.48 7.91
C MET A 359 -14.56 13.95 7.86
N SER A 360 -14.38 14.68 8.97
CA SER A 360 -14.78 16.08 9.09
C SER A 360 -13.81 16.86 9.96
N LYS A 361 -13.31 17.99 9.45
CA LYS A 361 -12.49 18.95 10.21
C LYS A 361 -13.18 19.41 11.49
N ARG A 362 -14.51 19.57 11.45
CA ARG A 362 -15.33 19.95 12.62
C ARG A 362 -15.41 18.82 13.65
N LYS A 363 -15.52 17.56 13.22
CA LYS A 363 -15.59 16.40 14.11
C LYS A 363 -14.23 15.96 14.65
N LYS A 364 -13.13 16.34 13.98
CA LYS A 364 -11.75 15.89 14.30
C LYS A 364 -11.65 14.38 14.45
N ASN A 365 -12.41 13.63 13.63
CA ASN A 365 -12.55 12.17 13.70
C ASN A 365 -11.54 11.42 12.82
N TYR A 366 -10.41 12.03 12.51
CA TYR A 366 -9.34 11.44 11.71
C TYR A 366 -7.99 11.93 12.22
N PRO A 367 -6.92 11.11 12.15
CA PRO A 367 -5.58 11.56 12.50
C PRO A 367 -5.09 12.58 11.47
N ASP A 368 -4.35 13.60 11.93
CA ASP A 368 -3.75 14.58 11.04
C ASP A 368 -2.78 13.88 10.07
N PRO A 369 -2.93 14.04 8.75
CA PRO A 369 -2.02 13.45 7.77
C PRO A 369 -0.55 13.77 8.03
N VAL A 370 -0.23 14.97 8.52
CA VAL A 370 1.15 15.38 8.82
C VAL A 370 1.71 14.57 9.99
N THR A 371 0.89 14.28 11.01
CA THR A 371 1.31 13.42 12.12
C THR A 371 1.60 11.99 11.64
N ILE A 372 0.77 11.45 10.75
CA ILE A 372 0.99 10.12 10.16
C ILE A 372 2.27 10.09 9.33
N VAL A 373 2.50 11.10 8.48
CA VAL A 373 3.71 11.20 7.65
C VAL A 373 4.97 11.34 8.52
N ASN A 374 4.92 12.13 9.60
CA ASN A 374 6.06 12.28 10.50
C ASN A 374 6.33 11.02 11.33
N GLY A 375 5.28 10.24 11.65
CA GLY A 375 5.41 9.00 12.42
C GLY A 375 5.89 7.80 11.60
N TYR A 376 5.43 7.69 10.35
CA TYR A 376 5.62 6.47 9.52
C TYR A 376 6.25 6.73 8.14
N GLY A 377 6.37 7.98 7.72
CA GLY A 377 6.84 8.37 6.40
C GLY A 377 5.74 8.44 5.34
N ALA A 378 5.96 9.26 4.30
CA ALA A 378 5.02 9.45 3.21
C ALA A 378 4.79 8.16 2.39
N ASP A 379 5.84 7.36 2.17
CA ASP A 379 5.73 6.12 1.39
C ASP A 379 4.81 5.09 2.04
N ALA A 380 4.82 5.01 3.37
CA ALA A 380 3.97 4.07 4.10
C ALA A 380 2.48 4.45 3.95
N LEU A 381 2.18 5.74 4.08
CA LEU A 381 0.83 6.26 3.86
C LEU A 381 0.38 6.08 2.41
N ARG A 382 1.25 6.40 1.43
CA ARG A 382 0.97 6.23 0.00
C ARG A 382 0.62 4.78 -0.30
N LEU A 383 1.50 3.85 0.09
CA LEU A 383 1.33 2.42 -0.20
C LEU A 383 0.11 1.84 0.53
N TYR A 384 -0.17 2.26 1.77
CA TYR A 384 -1.39 1.88 2.49
C TYR A 384 -2.66 2.30 1.74
N LEU A 385 -2.73 3.53 1.25
CA LEU A 385 -3.92 4.03 0.54
C LEU A 385 -4.12 3.31 -0.79
N ILE A 386 -3.07 3.15 -1.60
CA ILE A 386 -3.21 2.55 -2.94
C ILE A 386 -3.31 1.01 -2.91
N ASN A 387 -2.87 0.36 -1.83
CA ASN A 387 -3.04 -1.07 -1.61
C ASN A 387 -4.37 -1.39 -0.88
N SER A 388 -5.36 -0.52 -1.02
CA SER A 388 -6.65 -0.64 -0.32
C SER A 388 -7.84 -0.64 -1.28
N PRO A 389 -9.06 -0.95 -0.83
CA PRO A 389 -10.25 -0.93 -1.69
C PRO A 389 -10.57 0.43 -2.32
N VAL A 390 -9.96 1.54 -1.89
CA VAL A 390 -10.23 2.86 -2.47
C VAL A 390 -9.91 2.94 -3.96
N VAL A 391 -8.87 2.25 -4.43
CA VAL A 391 -8.54 2.24 -5.88
C VAL A 391 -9.54 1.41 -6.70
N ARG A 392 -10.54 0.82 -6.04
CA ARG A 392 -11.68 0.09 -6.63
C ARG A 392 -13.02 0.80 -6.40
N ALA A 393 -12.99 2.11 -6.14
CA ALA A 393 -14.17 2.92 -5.83
C ALA A 393 -14.94 2.48 -4.56
N GLU A 394 -14.31 1.71 -3.67
CA GLU A 394 -14.89 1.25 -2.41
C GLU A 394 -14.38 2.07 -1.22
N ASN A 395 -15.16 2.11 -0.14
CA ASN A 395 -14.79 2.88 1.04
C ASN A 395 -13.66 2.21 1.83
N LEU A 396 -12.71 3.01 2.32
CA LEU A 396 -11.69 2.58 3.27
C LEU A 396 -11.93 3.22 4.62
N ARG A 397 -12.03 2.42 5.67
CA ARG A 397 -11.96 2.92 7.05
C ARG A 397 -10.49 3.09 7.41
N PHE A 398 -10.03 4.34 7.50
CA PHE A 398 -8.63 4.63 7.78
C PHE A 398 -8.25 4.17 9.19
N LYS A 399 -7.18 3.39 9.30
CA LYS A 399 -6.58 2.97 10.56
C LYS A 399 -5.07 3.18 10.49
N GLU A 400 -4.54 3.87 11.48
CA GLU A 400 -3.10 4.13 11.61
C GLU A 400 -2.29 2.82 11.71
N GLU A 401 -2.83 1.81 12.37
CA GLU A 401 -2.25 0.46 12.48
C GLU A 401 -1.90 -0.12 11.10
N GLY A 402 -2.77 0.09 10.10
CA GLY A 402 -2.51 -0.39 8.74
C GLY A 402 -1.33 0.30 8.06
N VAL A 403 -1.06 1.57 8.39
CA VAL A 403 0.14 2.29 7.89
C VAL A 403 1.41 1.72 8.53
N ARG A 404 1.36 1.43 9.84
CA ARG A 404 2.45 0.78 10.55
C ARG A 404 2.73 -0.63 10.03
N ASP A 405 1.69 -1.38 9.70
CA ASP A 405 1.84 -2.76 9.21
C ASP A 405 2.48 -2.77 7.81
N VAL A 406 2.21 -1.78 6.95
CA VAL A 406 2.94 -1.62 5.66
C VAL A 406 4.45 -1.45 5.87
N LEU A 407 4.88 -0.66 6.85
CA LEU A 407 6.31 -0.54 7.18
C LEU A 407 6.89 -1.89 7.61
N LYS A 408 6.19 -2.56 8.53
CA LYS A 408 6.66 -3.80 9.16
C LYS A 408 6.73 -4.96 8.16
N ASP A 409 5.69 -5.12 7.35
CA ASP A 409 5.47 -6.32 6.56
C ASP A 409 5.97 -6.15 5.10
N VAL A 410 6.22 -4.91 4.64
CA VAL A 410 6.72 -4.64 3.28
C VAL A 410 8.09 -3.96 3.30
N PHE A 411 8.20 -2.76 3.89
CA PHE A 411 9.43 -1.98 3.76
C PHE A 411 10.60 -2.53 4.57
N LEU A 412 10.38 -3.02 5.79
CA LEU A 412 11.45 -3.63 6.58
C LEU A 412 12.03 -4.87 5.89
N PRO A 413 11.24 -5.86 5.43
CA PRO A 413 11.76 -6.99 4.67
C PRO A 413 12.54 -6.57 3.42
N TRP A 414 11.99 -5.64 2.63
CA TRP A 414 12.63 -5.18 1.41
C TRP A 414 13.96 -4.46 1.67
N TYR A 415 13.98 -3.52 2.61
CA TYR A 415 15.18 -2.82 3.01
C TYR A 415 16.23 -3.75 3.61
N ASN A 416 15.81 -4.78 4.35
CA ASN A 416 16.72 -5.79 4.89
C ASN A 416 17.37 -6.64 3.78
N ALA A 417 16.66 -6.98 2.70
CA ALA A 417 17.25 -7.65 1.54
C ALA A 417 18.29 -6.77 0.84
N TYR A 418 17.99 -5.48 0.66
CA TYR A 418 18.94 -4.50 0.13
C TYR A 418 20.17 -4.34 1.03
N ARG A 419 19.98 -4.18 2.34
CA ARG A 419 21.07 -4.09 3.30
C ARG A 419 21.93 -5.36 3.28
N PHE A 420 21.30 -6.53 3.18
CA PHE A 420 22.00 -7.80 3.07
C PHE A 420 22.85 -7.87 1.80
N LEU A 421 22.34 -7.42 0.64
CA LEU A 421 23.12 -7.31 -0.59
C LEU A 421 24.37 -6.43 -0.38
N ILE A 422 24.20 -5.19 0.06
CA ILE A 422 25.31 -4.24 0.24
C ILE A 422 26.36 -4.78 1.21
N GLN A 423 25.94 -5.39 2.33
CA GLN A 423 26.86 -5.97 3.30
C GLN A 423 27.73 -7.08 2.70
N ASN A 424 27.16 -7.97 1.89
CA ASN A 424 27.92 -9.05 1.29
C ASN A 424 28.83 -8.57 0.14
N ILE A 425 28.43 -7.53 -0.59
CA ILE A 425 29.32 -6.88 -1.58
C ILE A 425 30.55 -6.27 -0.88
N VAL A 426 30.34 -5.53 0.21
CA VAL A 426 31.44 -4.96 1.00
C VAL A 426 32.35 -6.06 1.55
N ILE A 427 31.78 -7.16 2.07
CA ILE A 427 32.58 -8.32 2.53
C ILE A 427 33.40 -8.93 1.39
N LEU A 428 32.82 -9.07 0.20
CA LEU A 428 33.53 -9.61 -0.97
C LEU A 428 34.73 -8.73 -1.36
N GLN A 429 34.55 -7.40 -1.35
CA GLN A 429 35.59 -6.43 -1.70
C GLN A 429 36.74 -6.37 -0.68
N HIS A 430 36.48 -6.70 0.60
CA HIS A 430 37.49 -6.66 1.66
C HIS A 430 38.24 -7.99 1.90
N LYS A 431 37.87 -9.10 1.24
CA LYS A 431 38.64 -10.35 1.33
C LYS A 431 40.01 -10.20 0.65
N GLU A 432 40.97 -11.07 1.00
CA GLU A 432 42.35 -11.04 0.48
C GLU A 432 42.43 -11.08 -1.06
N ASP A 433 41.46 -11.71 -1.73
CA ASP A 433 41.35 -11.76 -3.20
C ASP A 433 40.68 -10.51 -3.83
N GLY A 434 40.25 -9.54 -3.02
CA GLY A 434 39.71 -8.22 -3.36
C GLY A 434 39.11 -8.05 -4.75
N LYS A 435 37.94 -8.67 -5.02
CA LYS A 435 37.25 -8.48 -6.30
C LYS A 435 36.32 -7.27 -6.25
N GLU A 436 36.52 -6.35 -7.18
CA GLU A 436 35.60 -5.24 -7.40
C GLU A 436 34.25 -5.76 -7.92
N PHE A 437 33.16 -5.23 -7.35
CA PHE A 437 31.80 -5.55 -7.79
C PHE A 437 31.24 -4.34 -8.54
N LEU A 438 30.98 -4.51 -9.84
CA LEU A 438 30.27 -3.55 -10.67
C LEU A 438 29.20 -4.29 -11.48
N TYR A 439 27.95 -3.91 -11.27
CA TYR A 439 26.82 -4.51 -11.96
C TYR A 439 26.69 -3.93 -13.37
N ASN A 440 26.63 -4.81 -14.37
CA ASN A 440 26.32 -4.47 -15.74
C ASN A 440 25.34 -5.50 -16.32
N GLU A 441 24.11 -5.05 -16.61
CA GLU A 441 23.04 -5.90 -17.10
C GLU A 441 23.35 -6.57 -18.45
N ASN A 442 24.21 -5.96 -19.27
CA ASN A 442 24.56 -6.45 -20.60
C ASN A 442 25.69 -7.51 -20.58
N THR A 443 26.48 -7.57 -19.51
CA THR A 443 27.62 -8.50 -19.39
C THR A 443 27.41 -9.56 -18.32
N MET A 444 26.27 -9.55 -17.64
CA MET A 444 25.92 -10.53 -16.62
C MET A 444 25.96 -11.94 -17.21
N LYS A 445 26.70 -12.85 -16.55
CA LYS A 445 26.82 -14.24 -16.99
C LYS A 445 25.53 -14.99 -16.69
N GLU A 446 25.17 -15.93 -17.56
CA GLU A 446 24.05 -16.83 -17.31
C GLU A 446 24.38 -17.73 -16.11
N SER A 447 23.56 -17.65 -15.06
CA SER A 447 23.70 -18.51 -13.89
C SER A 447 23.13 -19.90 -14.17
N ASN A 448 23.86 -20.94 -13.80
CA ASN A 448 23.37 -22.32 -13.86
C ASN A 448 22.42 -22.68 -12.70
N ASN A 449 22.22 -21.76 -11.75
CA ASN A 449 21.36 -22.02 -10.60
C ASN A 449 19.88 -21.80 -10.94
N ILE A 450 19.04 -22.79 -10.63
CA ILE A 450 17.60 -22.77 -10.93
C ILE A 450 16.89 -21.60 -10.23
N MET A 451 17.26 -21.26 -9.00
CA MET A 451 16.64 -20.15 -8.26
C MET A 451 17.01 -18.78 -8.82
N ASP A 452 18.23 -18.63 -9.38
CA ASP A 452 18.64 -17.39 -10.06
C ASP A 452 17.85 -17.22 -11.37
N LYS A 453 17.78 -18.29 -12.19
CA LYS A 453 16.97 -18.31 -13.42
C LYS A 453 15.50 -18.01 -13.11
N TRP A 454 14.96 -18.64 -12.06
CA TRP A 454 13.59 -18.42 -11.61
C TRP A 454 13.32 -16.97 -11.22
N ILE A 455 14.13 -16.36 -10.33
CA ILE A 455 13.83 -15.01 -9.87
C ILE A 455 13.96 -13.98 -11.00
N LEU A 456 14.87 -14.20 -11.95
CA LEU A 456 15.00 -13.38 -13.15
C LEU A 456 13.77 -13.52 -14.04
N SER A 457 13.33 -14.75 -14.35
CA SER A 457 12.10 -15.01 -15.09
C SER A 457 10.89 -14.35 -14.42
N PHE A 458 10.74 -14.58 -13.11
CA PHE A 458 9.61 -14.05 -12.35
C PHE A 458 9.62 -12.51 -12.30
N THR A 459 10.81 -11.89 -12.26
CA THR A 459 10.97 -10.44 -12.39
C THR A 459 10.53 -9.95 -13.76
N GLN A 460 10.90 -10.62 -14.85
CA GLN A 460 10.47 -10.24 -16.20
C GLN A 460 8.96 -10.42 -16.41
N SER A 461 8.39 -11.51 -15.90
CA SER A 461 6.94 -11.74 -15.83
C SER A 461 6.22 -10.64 -15.04
N LEU A 462 6.79 -10.17 -13.94
CA LEU A 462 6.27 -9.04 -13.17
C LEU A 462 6.31 -7.73 -13.99
N ILE A 463 7.42 -7.44 -14.69
CA ILE A 463 7.55 -6.24 -15.54
C ILE A 463 6.53 -6.29 -16.69
N GLN A 464 6.35 -7.45 -17.32
CA GLN A 464 5.37 -7.66 -18.40
C GLN A 464 3.94 -7.40 -17.91
N PHE A 465 3.58 -7.98 -16.76
CA PHE A 465 2.29 -7.72 -16.11
C PHE A 465 2.11 -6.25 -15.74
N PHE A 466 3.12 -5.64 -15.12
CA PHE A 466 3.10 -4.23 -14.72
C PHE A 466 2.77 -3.33 -15.90
N LYS A 467 3.46 -3.50 -17.03
CA LYS A 467 3.22 -2.71 -18.24
C LYS A 467 1.81 -2.89 -18.78
N ALA A 468 1.33 -4.13 -18.87
CA ALA A 468 -0.01 -4.43 -19.38
C ALA A 468 -1.12 -3.82 -18.51
N GLU A 469 -0.99 -3.90 -17.19
CA GLU A 469 -1.99 -3.38 -16.25
C GLU A 469 -1.95 -1.85 -16.15
N MET A 470 -0.76 -1.24 -16.14
CA MET A 470 -0.61 0.21 -16.09
C MET A 470 -1.04 0.88 -17.40
N ALA A 471 -0.80 0.27 -18.55
CA ALA A 471 -1.34 0.73 -19.84
C ALA A 471 -2.89 0.73 -19.85
N ALA A 472 -3.50 -0.15 -19.06
CA ALA A 472 -4.95 -0.24 -18.86
C ALA A 472 -5.45 0.54 -17.63
N TYR A 473 -4.59 1.32 -16.94
CA TYR A 473 -4.91 2.07 -15.72
C TYR A 473 -5.47 1.21 -14.57
N ARG A 474 -5.16 -0.10 -14.54
CA ARG A 474 -5.66 -1.05 -13.53
C ARG A 474 -4.76 -1.10 -12.29
N LEU A 475 -4.62 0.05 -11.61
CA LEU A 475 -3.75 0.20 -10.44
C LEU A 475 -4.02 -0.85 -9.32
N TYR A 476 -5.28 -1.22 -9.13
CA TYR A 476 -5.73 -2.15 -8.09
C TYR A 476 -5.18 -3.58 -8.25
N THR A 477 -4.66 -3.96 -9.42
CA THR A 477 -4.03 -5.27 -9.65
C THR A 477 -2.51 -5.22 -9.49
N VAL A 478 -1.91 -4.03 -9.69
CA VAL A 478 -0.46 -3.82 -9.74
C VAL A 478 0.16 -3.84 -8.34
N VAL A 479 -0.35 -2.98 -7.45
CA VAL A 479 0.24 -2.80 -6.11
C VAL A 479 0.26 -4.09 -5.29
N PRO A 480 -0.83 -4.89 -5.22
CA PRO A 480 -0.81 -6.14 -4.48
C PRO A 480 0.25 -7.13 -5.01
N ARG A 481 0.48 -7.15 -6.33
CA ARG A 481 1.48 -8.04 -6.94
C ARG A 481 2.91 -7.57 -6.66
N LEU A 482 3.17 -6.27 -6.67
CA LEU A 482 4.46 -5.70 -6.27
C LEU A 482 4.78 -6.00 -4.80
N VAL A 483 3.80 -5.83 -3.90
CA VAL A 483 3.94 -6.15 -2.47
C VAL A 483 4.19 -7.65 -2.28
N LYS A 484 3.44 -8.51 -2.96
CA LYS A 484 3.67 -9.96 -2.93
C LYS A 484 5.06 -10.33 -3.46
N PHE A 485 5.59 -9.62 -4.46
CA PHE A 485 6.92 -9.89 -4.98
C PHE A 485 8.02 -9.61 -3.94
N VAL A 486 7.85 -8.61 -3.06
CA VAL A 486 8.78 -8.38 -1.95
C VAL A 486 8.86 -9.61 -1.04
N ASP A 487 7.72 -10.21 -0.71
CA ASP A 487 7.66 -11.47 0.04
C ASP A 487 8.38 -12.60 -0.72
N VAL A 488 8.11 -12.75 -2.02
CA VAL A 488 8.78 -13.75 -2.87
C VAL A 488 10.30 -13.59 -2.86
N LEU A 489 10.79 -12.37 -3.06
CA LEU A 489 12.21 -12.05 -3.07
C LEU A 489 12.87 -12.38 -1.71
N THR A 490 12.24 -11.97 -0.62
CA THR A 490 12.84 -12.04 0.72
C THR A 490 12.73 -13.44 1.34
N ASN A 491 11.55 -14.03 1.31
CA ASN A 491 11.24 -15.28 2.01
C ASN A 491 11.59 -16.54 1.21
N TRP A 492 11.77 -16.43 -0.10
CA TRP A 492 12.16 -17.55 -0.95
C TRP A 492 13.56 -17.37 -1.51
N TYR A 493 13.78 -16.38 -2.39
CA TYR A 493 15.07 -16.24 -3.07
C TYR A 493 16.23 -15.95 -2.11
N VAL A 494 16.15 -14.86 -1.33
CA VAL A 494 17.23 -14.46 -0.41
C VAL A 494 17.44 -15.49 0.68
N ARG A 495 16.36 -16.08 1.22
CA ARG A 495 16.42 -17.12 2.25
C ARG A 495 17.17 -18.36 1.75
N MET A 496 16.76 -18.91 0.62
CA MET A 496 17.31 -20.17 0.08
C MET A 496 18.72 -20.01 -0.49
N ASN A 497 19.09 -18.81 -0.94
CA ASN A 497 20.41 -18.53 -1.49
C ASN A 497 21.38 -17.87 -0.50
N ARG A 498 21.02 -17.79 0.79
CA ARG A 498 21.82 -17.06 1.78
C ARG A 498 23.27 -17.55 1.91
N ARG A 499 23.52 -18.85 1.76
CA ARG A 499 24.88 -19.44 1.79
C ARG A 499 25.68 -19.02 0.56
N ARG A 500 25.06 -19.05 -0.62
CA ARG A 500 25.65 -18.60 -1.90
C ARG A 500 26.01 -17.13 -1.86
N LEU A 501 25.08 -16.29 -1.40
CA LEU A 501 25.25 -14.84 -1.26
C LEU A 501 26.33 -14.43 -0.23
N LYS A 502 26.74 -15.34 0.67
CA LYS A 502 27.87 -15.15 1.61
C LYS A 502 29.20 -15.68 1.08
N GLY A 503 29.19 -16.35 -0.07
CA GLY A 503 30.35 -16.99 -0.67
C GLY A 503 30.77 -18.30 -0.03
N GLU A 504 29.86 -19.01 0.64
CA GLU A 504 30.15 -20.35 1.19
C GLU A 504 30.36 -21.40 0.08
N ASN A 505 29.86 -21.14 -1.13
CA ASN A 505 30.00 -21.99 -2.32
C ASN A 505 31.15 -21.56 -3.26
N GLY A 506 31.99 -20.62 -2.83
CA GLY A 506 33.07 -20.04 -3.64
C GLY A 506 32.76 -18.65 -4.19
N ASN A 507 33.81 -17.94 -4.62
CA ASN A 507 33.72 -16.53 -4.99
C ASN A 507 32.93 -16.29 -6.29
N GLU A 508 33.04 -17.17 -7.30
CA GLU A 508 32.35 -17.00 -8.58
C GLU A 508 30.82 -17.16 -8.44
N ASP A 509 30.38 -18.21 -7.74
CA ASP A 509 28.96 -18.42 -7.44
C ASP A 509 28.38 -17.29 -6.59
N CYS A 510 29.18 -16.75 -5.64
CA CYS A 510 28.81 -15.58 -4.86
C CYS A 510 28.55 -14.36 -5.74
N ILE A 511 29.45 -14.05 -6.67
CA ILE A 511 29.32 -12.90 -7.58
C ILE A 511 28.07 -13.04 -8.43
N MET A 512 27.83 -14.20 -9.06
CA MET A 512 26.64 -14.44 -9.87
C MET A 512 25.34 -14.27 -9.06
N ALA A 513 25.31 -14.78 -7.83
CA ALA A 513 24.15 -14.63 -6.94
C ALA A 513 23.93 -13.17 -6.51
N LEU A 514 25.01 -12.41 -6.25
CA LEU A 514 24.96 -10.99 -5.90
C LEU A 514 24.54 -10.12 -7.10
N GLU A 515 25.04 -10.40 -8.31
CA GLU A 515 24.60 -9.73 -9.55
C GLU A 515 23.11 -9.96 -9.80
N THR A 516 22.63 -11.19 -9.63
CA THR A 516 21.22 -11.54 -9.76
C THR A 516 20.37 -10.77 -8.74
N LEU A 517 20.75 -10.78 -7.46
CA LEU A 517 20.04 -10.06 -6.41
C LEU A 517 20.05 -8.54 -6.65
N PHE A 518 21.18 -7.99 -7.10
CA PHE A 518 21.32 -6.59 -7.46
C PHE A 518 20.36 -6.21 -8.59
N GLY A 519 20.36 -6.96 -9.69
CA GLY A 519 19.48 -6.70 -10.84
C GLY A 519 18.00 -6.73 -10.46
N VAL A 520 17.58 -7.71 -9.65
CA VAL A 520 16.20 -7.81 -9.16
C VAL A 520 15.83 -6.63 -8.26
N LEU A 521 16.70 -6.25 -7.30
CA LEU A 521 16.45 -5.10 -6.44
C LEU A 521 16.42 -3.78 -7.22
N TYR A 522 17.30 -3.61 -8.20
CA TYR A 522 17.33 -2.43 -9.05
C TYR A 522 16.07 -2.32 -9.91
N ALA A 523 15.62 -3.41 -10.54
CA ALA A 523 14.36 -3.46 -11.27
C ALA A 523 13.17 -3.15 -10.35
N MET A 524 13.13 -3.73 -9.15
CA MET A 524 12.10 -3.46 -8.15
C MET A 524 12.07 -1.98 -7.73
N CYS A 525 13.23 -1.34 -7.50
CA CYS A 525 13.29 0.09 -7.20
C CYS A 525 12.65 0.92 -8.32
N ARG A 526 12.93 0.60 -9.59
CA ARG A 526 12.34 1.32 -10.75
C ARG A 526 10.83 1.11 -10.86
N LEU A 527 10.35 -0.11 -10.62
CA LEU A 527 8.90 -0.41 -10.63
C LEU A 527 8.15 0.25 -9.46
N MET A 528 8.80 0.35 -8.29
CA MET A 528 8.20 0.91 -7.07
C MET A 528 8.29 2.45 -7.00
N ALA A 529 9.17 3.10 -7.77
CA ALA A 529 9.43 4.54 -7.70
C ALA A 529 8.17 5.42 -7.85
N PRO A 530 7.19 5.12 -8.73
CA PRO A 530 5.95 5.89 -8.80
C PRO A 530 5.08 5.83 -7.53
N TYR A 531 5.23 4.78 -6.73
CA TYR A 531 4.41 4.50 -5.55
C TYR A 531 5.09 4.93 -4.25
N THR A 532 6.37 4.63 -4.12
CA THR A 532 7.18 4.83 -2.91
C THR A 532 8.46 5.60 -3.23
N PRO A 533 8.34 6.86 -3.67
CA PRO A 533 9.43 7.60 -4.30
C PRO A 533 10.64 7.86 -3.39
N PHE A 534 10.46 7.91 -2.06
CA PHE A 534 11.54 8.29 -1.14
C PHE A 534 12.45 7.11 -0.81
N ILE A 535 11.90 5.95 -0.47
CA ILE A 535 12.69 4.75 -0.16
C ILE A 535 13.42 4.23 -1.39
N THR A 536 12.79 4.30 -2.57
CA THR A 536 13.42 3.90 -3.83
C THR A 536 14.56 4.82 -4.19
N GLU A 537 14.42 6.13 -3.98
CA GLU A 537 15.48 7.11 -4.20
C GLU A 537 16.65 6.85 -3.24
N LEU A 538 16.37 6.64 -1.95
CA LEU A 538 17.40 6.30 -0.96
C LEU A 538 18.20 5.06 -1.34
N MET A 539 17.51 3.98 -1.72
CA MET A 539 18.17 2.74 -2.13
C MET A 539 18.95 2.92 -3.44
N TYR A 540 18.36 3.65 -4.40
CA TYR A 540 18.99 3.92 -5.69
C TYR A 540 20.29 4.71 -5.58
N GLN A 541 20.35 5.76 -4.76
CA GLN A 541 21.56 6.57 -4.61
C GLN A 541 22.78 5.74 -4.21
N ASN A 542 22.58 4.72 -3.38
CA ASN A 542 23.67 3.81 -3.02
C ASN A 542 23.94 2.78 -4.13
N LEU A 543 22.89 2.15 -4.68
CA LEU A 543 23.02 1.17 -5.76
C LEU A 543 23.74 1.76 -6.98
N LYS A 544 23.46 3.02 -7.35
CA LYS A 544 24.07 3.75 -8.46
C LYS A 544 25.60 3.72 -8.43
N THR A 545 26.21 3.74 -7.25
CA THR A 545 27.69 3.73 -7.12
C THR A 545 28.30 2.38 -7.52
N LEU A 546 27.48 1.34 -7.62
CA LEU A 546 27.87 -0.03 -7.98
C LEU A 546 27.36 -0.42 -9.38
N ILE A 547 26.80 0.52 -10.15
CA ILE A 547 26.37 0.30 -11.53
C ILE A 547 27.51 0.73 -12.46
N ASP A 548 27.90 -0.14 -13.39
CA ASP A 548 28.83 0.21 -14.45
C ASP A 548 28.22 1.33 -15.31
N PRO A 549 28.88 2.50 -15.46
CA PRO A 549 28.39 3.59 -16.30
C PRO A 549 28.10 3.16 -17.75
N ALA A 550 28.78 2.13 -18.27
CA ALA A 550 28.51 1.58 -19.60
C ALA A 550 27.17 0.86 -19.71
N SER A 551 26.55 0.48 -18.59
CA SER A 551 25.24 -0.19 -18.55
C SER A 551 24.04 0.77 -18.55
N VAL A 552 24.26 2.07 -18.31
CA VAL A 552 23.19 3.07 -18.22
C VAL A 552 23.00 3.75 -19.58
N GLN A 553 21.79 3.66 -20.13
CA GLN A 553 21.45 4.28 -21.42
C GLN A 553 20.99 5.73 -21.25
N GLU A 554 20.44 6.07 -20.09
CA GLU A 554 19.88 7.37 -19.79
C GLU A 554 20.99 8.43 -19.63
N LYS A 555 20.77 9.60 -20.24
CA LYS A 555 21.71 10.73 -20.17
C LYS A 555 21.87 11.29 -18.75
N ASN A 556 20.85 11.14 -17.92
CA ASN A 556 20.84 11.62 -16.54
C ASN A 556 20.43 10.46 -15.61
N CYS A 557 21.33 10.12 -14.69
CA CYS A 557 21.15 9.09 -13.69
C CYS A 557 21.27 9.65 -12.26
N ASP A 558 21.01 10.94 -12.06
CA ASP A 558 21.14 11.57 -10.74
C ASP A 558 20.03 11.22 -9.77
N SER A 559 18.89 10.74 -10.26
CA SER A 559 17.78 10.26 -9.45
C SER A 559 17.11 9.09 -10.15
N ILE A 560 16.49 8.18 -9.38
CA ILE A 560 15.73 7.07 -9.97
C ILE A 560 14.56 7.57 -10.83
N HIS A 561 14.05 8.76 -10.50
CA HIS A 561 12.93 9.39 -11.20
C HIS A 561 13.31 9.94 -12.58
N TYR A 562 14.60 9.90 -12.95
CA TYR A 562 15.08 10.23 -14.30
C TYR A 562 15.28 8.99 -15.17
N LEU A 563 15.09 7.79 -14.59
CA LEU A 563 15.21 6.53 -15.30
C LEU A 563 13.86 6.07 -15.84
N MET A 564 13.86 5.47 -17.02
CA MET A 564 12.65 4.86 -17.56
C MET A 564 12.26 3.61 -16.76
N LEU A 565 11.05 3.10 -16.96
CA LEU A 565 10.70 1.77 -16.47
C LEU A 565 11.51 0.70 -17.19
N PRO A 566 11.85 -0.43 -16.52
CA PRO A 566 12.60 -1.51 -17.16
C PRO A 566 11.83 -2.10 -18.35
N GLN A 567 12.57 -2.50 -19.39
CA GLN A 567 12.01 -3.20 -20.54
C GLN A 567 11.88 -4.69 -20.26
N VAL A 568 10.94 -5.36 -20.93
CA VAL A 568 10.73 -6.80 -20.74
C VAL A 568 11.75 -7.53 -21.60
N ARG A 569 12.50 -8.45 -20.99
CA ARG A 569 13.39 -9.40 -21.66
C ARG A 569 12.68 -10.75 -21.75
N GLU A 570 11.99 -10.97 -22.87
CA GLU A 570 11.16 -12.17 -23.08
C GLU A 570 11.99 -13.46 -23.12
N ASP A 571 13.25 -13.36 -23.53
CA ASP A 571 14.23 -14.46 -23.56
C ASP A 571 14.55 -15.03 -22.18
N LEU A 572 14.37 -14.24 -21.11
CA LEU A 572 14.57 -14.68 -19.74
C LEU A 572 13.30 -15.26 -19.09
N ILE A 573 12.14 -15.19 -19.76
CA ILE A 573 10.89 -15.71 -19.21
C ILE A 573 10.81 -17.22 -19.46
N ASP A 574 10.95 -18.00 -18.39
CA ASP A 574 10.78 -19.44 -18.37
C ASP A 574 9.59 -19.83 -17.46
N LYS A 575 8.44 -20.06 -18.10
CA LYS A 575 7.21 -20.47 -17.40
C LYS A 575 7.30 -21.86 -16.78
N LYS A 576 8.16 -22.75 -17.29
CA LYS A 576 8.34 -24.08 -16.70
C LYS A 576 9.03 -23.96 -15.36
N ILE A 577 10.09 -23.16 -15.26
CA ILE A 577 10.79 -22.88 -14.00
C ILE A 577 9.88 -22.13 -13.01
N GLU A 578 9.09 -21.15 -13.47
CA GLU A 578 8.11 -20.47 -12.61
C GLU A 578 7.11 -21.44 -11.99
N ASN A 579 6.56 -22.37 -12.78
CA ASN A 579 5.64 -23.39 -12.29
C ASN A 579 6.34 -24.39 -11.35
N ALA A 580 7.55 -24.84 -11.69
CA ALA A 580 8.34 -25.74 -10.85
C ALA A 580 8.55 -25.17 -9.44
N VAL A 581 8.95 -23.91 -9.34
CA VAL A 581 9.14 -23.23 -8.06
C VAL A 581 7.80 -22.98 -7.36
N SER A 582 6.72 -22.67 -8.09
CA SER A 582 5.36 -22.56 -7.50
C SER A 582 4.94 -23.87 -6.83
N TRP A 583 5.13 -25.02 -7.48
CA TRP A 583 4.81 -26.32 -6.88
C TRP A 583 5.68 -26.62 -5.67
N MET A 584 6.98 -26.35 -5.74
CA MET A 584 7.89 -26.49 -4.60
C MET A 584 7.43 -25.60 -3.41
N GLN A 585 7.02 -24.35 -3.68
CA GLN A 585 6.48 -23.44 -2.67
C GLN A 585 5.22 -24.02 -2.02
N SER A 586 4.25 -24.48 -2.83
CA SER A 586 3.04 -25.15 -2.33
C SER A 586 3.38 -26.36 -1.44
N VAL A 587 4.33 -27.21 -1.85
CA VAL A 587 4.74 -28.36 -1.03
C VAL A 587 5.27 -27.92 0.34
N ILE A 588 6.15 -26.92 0.36
CA ILE A 588 6.76 -26.40 1.60
C ILE A 588 5.70 -25.72 2.49
N GLU A 589 4.79 -24.94 1.92
CA GLU A 589 3.73 -24.28 2.68
C GLU A 589 2.76 -25.29 3.28
N LEU A 590 2.30 -26.28 2.50
CA LEU A 590 1.42 -27.35 2.99
C LEU A 590 2.09 -28.17 4.10
N GLY A 591 3.37 -28.53 3.93
CA GLY A 591 4.14 -29.21 4.97
C GLY A 591 4.28 -28.41 6.26
N ARG A 592 4.46 -27.09 6.18
CA ARG A 592 4.47 -26.19 7.34
C ARG A 592 3.11 -26.12 8.02
N VAL A 593 2.01 -26.03 7.27
CA VAL A 593 0.65 -26.04 7.83
C VAL A 593 0.37 -27.36 8.57
N ILE A 594 0.80 -28.50 8.02
CA ILE A 594 0.67 -29.81 8.68
C ILE A 594 1.42 -29.81 10.01
N ARG A 595 2.67 -29.33 10.01
CA ARG A 595 3.47 -29.20 11.24
C ARG A 595 2.82 -28.31 12.29
N ASP A 596 2.33 -27.14 11.90
CA ASP A 596 1.68 -26.20 12.81
C ASP A 596 0.41 -26.82 13.41
N ARG A 597 -0.40 -27.51 12.59
CA ARG A 597 -1.60 -28.22 13.03
C ARG A 597 -1.28 -29.29 14.08
N LYS A 598 -0.15 -30.00 13.94
CA LYS A 598 0.33 -30.99 14.92
C LYS A 598 1.25 -30.42 15.99
N THR A 599 1.49 -29.10 15.99
CA THR A 599 2.39 -28.41 16.91
C THR A 599 3.81 -29.01 16.90
N ILE A 600 4.30 -29.45 15.73
CA ILE A 600 5.63 -30.01 15.53
C ILE A 600 6.58 -28.89 15.08
N PRO A 601 7.57 -28.47 15.89
CA PRO A 601 8.46 -27.40 15.48
C PRO A 601 9.38 -27.82 14.33
N VAL A 602 9.70 -26.89 13.42
CA VAL A 602 10.55 -27.17 12.24
C VAL A 602 11.94 -27.72 12.58
N LYS A 603 12.42 -27.46 13.80
CA LYS A 603 13.73 -27.94 14.28
C LYS A 603 13.81 -29.46 14.36
N TYR A 604 12.69 -30.15 14.55
CA TYR A 604 12.62 -31.59 14.67
C TYR A 604 12.55 -32.19 13.26
N PRO A 605 13.57 -32.95 12.83
CA PRO A 605 13.52 -33.64 11.54
C PRO A 605 12.35 -34.62 11.51
N LEU A 606 11.76 -34.77 10.33
CA LEU A 606 10.76 -35.82 10.07
C LEU A 606 11.31 -36.77 9.02
N LYS A 607 10.74 -37.98 8.97
CA LYS A 607 11.21 -39.05 8.08
C LYS A 607 11.03 -38.67 6.63
N GLU A 608 9.80 -38.40 6.24
CA GLU A 608 9.50 -38.16 4.84
C GLU A 608 8.33 -37.21 4.62
N VAL A 609 8.36 -36.61 3.45
CA VAL A 609 7.20 -35.96 2.85
C VAL A 609 6.87 -36.69 1.55
N VAL A 610 5.61 -37.09 1.38
CA VAL A 610 5.12 -37.65 0.12
C VAL A 610 4.36 -36.57 -0.63
N VAL A 611 4.74 -36.32 -1.88
CA VAL A 611 4.06 -35.39 -2.76
C VAL A 611 3.32 -36.19 -3.82
N ILE A 612 2.01 -35.95 -3.90
CA ILE A 612 1.11 -36.61 -4.84
C ILE A 612 0.63 -35.59 -5.87
N HIS A 613 0.82 -35.91 -7.14
CA HIS A 613 0.37 -35.11 -8.27
C HIS A 613 -0.03 -36.01 -9.44
N GLN A 614 -1.05 -35.60 -10.22
CA GLN A 614 -1.54 -36.42 -11.34
C GLN A 614 -0.64 -36.35 -12.57
N ASP A 615 -0.05 -35.18 -12.83
CA ASP A 615 0.89 -34.97 -13.94
C ASP A 615 2.32 -35.41 -13.58
N PRO A 616 2.90 -36.38 -14.32
CA PRO A 616 4.30 -36.80 -14.15
C PRO A 616 5.33 -35.69 -14.42
N GLU A 617 5.08 -34.75 -15.34
CA GLU A 617 6.03 -33.66 -15.64
C GLU A 617 6.17 -32.73 -14.42
N ALA A 618 5.06 -32.43 -13.73
CA ALA A 618 5.09 -31.67 -12.48
C ALA A 618 5.91 -32.38 -11.37
N LEU A 619 5.79 -33.71 -11.25
CA LEU A 619 6.60 -34.47 -10.28
C LEU A 619 8.10 -34.39 -10.59
N GLU A 620 8.48 -34.49 -11.86
CA GLU A 620 9.90 -34.38 -12.25
C GLU A 620 10.46 -32.97 -12.00
N ASN A 621 9.64 -31.94 -12.22
CA ASN A 621 10.00 -30.57 -11.87
C ASN A 621 10.18 -30.39 -10.35
N ILE A 622 9.30 -30.97 -9.53
CA ILE A 622 9.45 -30.97 -8.07
C ILE A 622 10.73 -31.74 -7.65
N ARG A 623 11.02 -32.87 -8.30
CA ARG A 623 12.25 -33.66 -8.05
C ARG A 623 13.50 -32.81 -8.24
N SER A 624 13.55 -31.99 -9.29
CA SER A 624 14.69 -31.10 -9.57
C SER A 624 14.97 -30.09 -8.44
N LEU A 625 13.95 -29.79 -7.61
CA LEU A 625 14.00 -28.85 -6.50
C LEU A 625 13.94 -29.54 -5.12
N GLU A 626 14.05 -30.87 -5.07
CA GLU A 626 13.92 -31.70 -3.85
C GLU A 626 14.79 -31.19 -2.70
N LYS A 627 16.03 -30.77 -2.99
CA LYS A 627 16.97 -30.25 -1.99
C LYS A 627 16.37 -29.10 -1.18
N TYR A 628 15.66 -28.18 -1.82
CA TYR A 628 15.04 -27.04 -1.13
C TYR A 628 13.88 -27.49 -0.23
N ILE A 629 13.12 -28.51 -0.66
CA ILE A 629 12.04 -29.11 0.14
C ILE A 629 12.61 -29.80 1.39
N LEU A 630 13.65 -30.62 1.22
CA LEU A 630 14.34 -31.30 2.31
C LEU A 630 14.87 -30.31 3.35
N GLU A 631 15.51 -29.23 2.91
CA GLU A 631 16.08 -28.22 3.81
C GLU A 631 15.00 -27.38 4.52
N GLU A 632 13.97 -26.92 3.79
CA GLU A 632 12.95 -26.03 4.33
C GLU A 632 11.90 -26.72 5.20
N LEU A 633 11.53 -27.95 4.83
CA LEU A 633 10.70 -28.81 5.67
C LEU A 633 11.54 -29.61 6.65
N ASN A 634 12.87 -29.59 6.61
CA ASN A 634 13.72 -30.40 7.48
C ASN A 634 13.18 -31.85 7.57
N VAL A 635 13.11 -32.50 6.43
CA VAL A 635 12.71 -33.91 6.29
C VAL A 635 13.86 -34.69 5.66
N ARG A 636 13.93 -36.01 5.90
CA ARG A 636 15.05 -36.83 5.40
C ARG A 636 14.86 -37.26 3.95
N GLN A 637 13.62 -37.40 3.50
CA GLN A 637 13.29 -37.90 2.17
C GLN A 637 12.07 -37.21 1.57
N VAL A 638 12.09 -36.98 0.26
CA VAL A 638 10.89 -36.66 -0.53
C VAL A 638 10.51 -37.88 -1.36
N THR A 639 9.25 -38.31 -1.26
CA THR A 639 8.69 -39.40 -2.06
C THR A 639 7.66 -38.83 -3.02
N LEU A 640 7.80 -39.11 -4.31
CA LEU A 640 6.90 -38.61 -5.35
C LEU A 640 5.99 -39.76 -5.82
N SER A 641 4.69 -39.51 -5.94
CA SER A 641 3.71 -40.51 -6.35
C SER A 641 2.60 -39.92 -7.22
N THR A 642 2.09 -40.70 -8.17
CA THR A 642 0.83 -40.42 -8.88
C THR A 642 -0.34 -41.20 -8.27
N ASP A 643 -0.05 -42.21 -7.46
CA ASP A 643 -1.03 -43.12 -6.86
C ASP A 643 -1.49 -42.59 -5.50
N LYS A 644 -2.72 -42.05 -5.47
CA LYS A 644 -3.40 -41.57 -4.26
C LYS A 644 -4.02 -42.72 -3.45
N ASP A 645 -4.42 -43.80 -4.11
CA ASP A 645 -5.17 -44.90 -3.51
C ASP A 645 -4.24 -45.74 -2.63
N LYS A 646 -2.96 -45.85 -3.02
CA LYS A 646 -1.88 -46.44 -2.20
C LYS A 646 -1.81 -45.87 -0.77
N TYR A 647 -2.21 -44.61 -0.58
CA TYR A 647 -2.14 -43.93 0.72
C TYR A 647 -3.51 -43.82 1.41
N GLY A 648 -4.55 -44.49 0.90
CA GLY A 648 -5.89 -44.53 1.51
C GLY A 648 -6.62 -43.19 1.49
N ILE A 649 -6.33 -42.35 0.50
CA ILE A 649 -6.81 -40.98 0.41
C ILE A 649 -8.13 -40.90 -0.35
N ARG A 650 -9.16 -40.30 0.27
CA ARG A 650 -10.47 -40.06 -0.34
C ARG A 650 -10.85 -38.58 -0.30
N LEU A 651 -11.61 -38.11 -1.30
CA LEU A 651 -12.15 -36.76 -1.32
C LEU A 651 -13.38 -36.61 -0.43
N ARG A 652 -13.52 -35.42 0.16
CA ARG A 652 -14.67 -34.92 0.91
C ARG A 652 -14.93 -33.47 0.52
N ALA A 653 -16.19 -33.05 0.43
CA ALA A 653 -16.53 -31.66 0.21
C ALA A 653 -16.93 -30.94 1.50
N GLU A 654 -16.45 -29.72 1.67
CA GLU A 654 -16.94 -28.74 2.63
C GLU A 654 -17.68 -27.60 1.90
N PRO A 655 -18.92 -27.28 2.27
CA PRO A 655 -19.69 -26.21 1.63
C PRO A 655 -19.23 -24.81 2.04
N ASP A 656 -19.21 -23.85 1.09
CA ASP A 656 -19.04 -22.43 1.42
C ASP A 656 -20.36 -21.86 1.96
N HIS A 657 -20.42 -21.77 3.29
CA HIS A 657 -21.60 -21.29 4.01
C HIS A 657 -22.06 -19.88 3.59
N MET A 658 -21.15 -18.99 3.18
CA MET A 658 -21.48 -17.60 2.86
C MET A 658 -22.06 -17.48 1.44
N VAL A 659 -21.47 -18.18 0.48
CA VAL A 659 -21.93 -18.22 -0.92
C VAL A 659 -23.27 -18.94 -1.00
N LEU A 660 -23.31 -20.17 -0.47
CA LEU A 660 -24.50 -21.02 -0.53
C LEU A 660 -25.66 -20.46 0.31
N GLY A 661 -25.36 -19.83 1.46
CA GLY A 661 -26.39 -19.24 2.32
C GLY A 661 -27.19 -18.12 1.64
N LYS A 662 -26.50 -17.27 0.86
CA LYS A 662 -27.16 -16.19 0.10
C LYS A 662 -27.98 -16.74 -1.08
N ARG A 663 -27.47 -17.77 -1.76
CA ARG A 663 -28.08 -18.32 -2.98
C ARG A 663 -29.26 -19.24 -2.68
N LEU A 664 -29.09 -20.18 -1.75
CA LEU A 664 -30.02 -21.30 -1.55
C LEU A 664 -31.15 -21.03 -0.55
N LYS A 665 -31.06 -19.97 0.27
CA LYS A 665 -32.08 -19.55 1.25
C LYS A 665 -32.69 -20.74 2.02
N GLY A 666 -33.95 -21.10 1.75
CA GLY A 666 -34.67 -22.19 2.45
C GLY A 666 -34.14 -23.60 2.16
N ALA A 667 -33.52 -23.84 0.99
CA ALA A 667 -32.93 -25.13 0.63
C ALA A 667 -31.55 -25.37 1.24
N PHE A 668 -30.95 -24.34 1.85
CA PHE A 668 -29.57 -24.36 2.37
C PHE A 668 -29.30 -25.55 3.29
N LYS A 669 -30.21 -25.86 4.22
CA LYS A 669 -29.99 -26.92 5.20
C LYS A 669 -29.99 -28.33 4.59
N ALA A 670 -30.79 -28.57 3.56
CA ALA A 670 -30.85 -29.87 2.87
C ALA A 670 -29.60 -30.09 2.01
N VAL A 671 -29.23 -29.09 1.20
CA VAL A 671 -28.04 -29.11 0.35
C VAL A 671 -26.76 -29.29 1.19
N MET A 672 -26.66 -28.62 2.34
CA MET A 672 -25.55 -28.76 3.28
C MET A 672 -25.33 -30.21 3.78
N THR A 673 -26.42 -30.94 4.04
CA THR A 673 -26.35 -32.34 4.48
C THR A 673 -25.92 -33.22 3.33
N ALA A 674 -26.54 -33.06 2.16
CA ALA A 674 -26.23 -33.85 0.98
C ALA A 674 -24.78 -33.65 0.49
N ILE A 675 -24.23 -32.44 0.58
CA ILE A 675 -22.81 -32.16 0.27
C ILE A 675 -21.87 -33.00 1.15
N LYS A 676 -22.20 -33.20 2.43
CA LYS A 676 -21.38 -33.99 3.35
C LYS A 676 -21.44 -35.49 3.08
N GLU A 677 -22.47 -35.95 2.38
CA GLU A 677 -22.69 -37.35 2.02
C GLU A 677 -22.17 -37.71 0.61
N LEU A 678 -21.66 -36.73 -0.14
CA LEU A 678 -21.05 -36.95 -1.45
C LEU A 678 -19.88 -37.94 -1.35
N LYS A 679 -19.87 -38.93 -2.25
CA LYS A 679 -18.82 -39.93 -2.33
C LYS A 679 -17.60 -39.40 -3.07
N SER A 680 -16.43 -39.97 -2.79
CA SER A 680 -15.17 -39.58 -3.43
C SER A 680 -15.26 -39.63 -4.95
N GLU A 681 -15.89 -40.65 -5.53
CA GLU A 681 -16.02 -40.81 -6.98
C GLU A 681 -16.80 -39.63 -7.62
N GLN A 682 -17.84 -39.15 -6.94
CA GLN A 682 -18.64 -38.00 -7.39
C GLN A 682 -17.85 -36.70 -7.30
N LEU A 683 -17.01 -36.57 -6.27
CA LEU A 683 -16.16 -35.40 -6.07
C LEU A 683 -14.98 -35.36 -7.06
N GLU A 684 -14.50 -36.52 -7.49
CA GLU A 684 -13.49 -36.63 -8.55
C GLU A 684 -14.06 -36.25 -9.92
N GLU A 685 -15.31 -36.62 -10.18
CA GLU A 685 -16.02 -36.20 -11.39
C GLU A 685 -16.33 -34.70 -11.36
N PHE A 686 -16.74 -34.17 -10.21
CA PHE A 686 -16.89 -32.72 -9.98
C PHE A 686 -15.58 -31.96 -10.24
N GLN A 687 -14.44 -32.48 -9.77
CA GLN A 687 -13.13 -31.86 -10.00
C GLN A 687 -12.73 -31.82 -11.48
N LYS A 688 -13.24 -32.74 -12.31
CA LYS A 688 -13.00 -32.76 -13.77
C LYS A 688 -13.98 -31.91 -14.56
N THR A 689 -15.23 -31.86 -14.12
CA THR A 689 -16.35 -31.23 -14.86
C THR A 689 -16.67 -29.82 -14.38
N GLY A 690 -16.20 -29.43 -13.18
CA GLY A 690 -16.45 -28.14 -12.54
C GLY A 690 -17.87 -27.94 -12.02
N THR A 691 -18.75 -28.95 -12.15
CA THR A 691 -20.18 -28.85 -11.82
C THR A 691 -20.72 -30.14 -11.22
N ILE A 692 -21.59 -30.03 -10.21
CA ILE A 692 -22.28 -31.18 -9.61
C ILE A 692 -23.69 -30.80 -9.19
N VAL A 693 -24.66 -31.68 -9.42
CA VAL A 693 -26.04 -31.46 -9.01
C VAL A 693 -26.29 -32.14 -7.66
N VAL A 694 -26.67 -31.36 -6.65
CA VAL A 694 -26.98 -31.83 -5.30
C VAL A 694 -28.37 -31.33 -4.89
N GLU A 695 -29.27 -32.23 -4.51
CA GLU A 695 -30.67 -31.90 -4.16
C GLU A 695 -31.38 -31.03 -5.22
N GLY A 696 -31.11 -31.27 -6.51
CA GLY A 696 -31.70 -30.51 -7.62
C GLY A 696 -31.08 -29.13 -7.88
N HIS A 697 -30.01 -28.77 -7.16
CA HIS A 697 -29.26 -27.53 -7.35
C HIS A 697 -27.90 -27.79 -7.98
N GLU A 698 -27.56 -27.02 -9.01
CA GLU A 698 -26.22 -27.03 -9.61
C GLU A 698 -25.24 -26.26 -8.73
N LEU A 699 -24.15 -26.93 -8.35
CA LEU A 699 -23.05 -26.40 -7.56
C LEU A 699 -21.81 -26.27 -8.45
N HIS A 700 -21.09 -25.18 -8.28
CA HIS A 700 -19.85 -24.83 -8.98
C HIS A 700 -18.66 -24.82 -8.02
N GLU A 701 -17.44 -24.63 -8.53
CA GLU A 701 -16.21 -24.58 -7.72
C GLU A 701 -16.24 -23.54 -6.59
N GLU A 702 -16.97 -22.43 -6.76
CA GLU A 702 -17.14 -21.39 -5.73
C GLU A 702 -18.06 -21.82 -4.57
N ASP A 703 -18.81 -22.91 -4.73
CA ASP A 703 -19.76 -23.41 -3.73
C ASP A 703 -19.14 -24.45 -2.78
N LEU A 704 -18.10 -25.15 -3.23
CA LEU A 704 -17.56 -26.33 -2.57
C LEU A 704 -16.04 -26.23 -2.42
N ARG A 705 -15.56 -26.50 -1.21
CA ARG A 705 -14.14 -26.71 -0.91
C ARG A 705 -13.86 -28.20 -0.81
N LEU A 706 -13.10 -28.73 -1.75
CA LEU A 706 -12.63 -30.12 -1.69
C LEU A 706 -11.52 -30.29 -0.63
N MET A 707 -11.61 -31.36 0.15
CA MET A 707 -10.65 -31.77 1.16
C MET A 707 -10.34 -33.25 0.99
N TYR A 708 -9.12 -33.65 1.33
CA TYR A 708 -8.75 -35.05 1.39
C TYR A 708 -8.89 -35.59 2.81
N THR A 709 -9.38 -36.83 2.93
CA THR A 709 -9.58 -37.54 4.19
C THR A 709 -9.00 -38.94 4.09
N PHE A 710 -8.58 -39.50 5.22
CA PHE A 710 -8.03 -40.85 5.30
C PHE A 710 -9.09 -41.85 5.69
N ASP A 711 -9.09 -43.01 5.02
CA ASP A 711 -9.90 -44.14 5.42
C ASP A 711 -9.19 -44.91 6.55
N GLN A 712 -9.76 -44.89 7.78
CA GLN A 712 -9.15 -45.52 8.97
C GLN A 712 -9.08 -47.05 8.89
N VAL A 713 -9.67 -47.67 7.86
CA VAL A 713 -9.82 -49.12 7.74
C VAL A 713 -8.55 -49.80 7.19
N MET A 714 -7.67 -49.09 6.48
CA MET A 714 -6.41 -49.64 5.96
C MET A 714 -5.19 -49.18 6.77
N GLY A 715 -4.98 -49.77 7.95
CA GLY A 715 -3.68 -50.07 8.61
C GLY A 715 -2.52 -49.05 8.74
N GLY A 716 -2.55 -47.87 8.12
CA GLY A 716 -1.45 -46.89 8.05
C GLY A 716 -1.85 -45.45 8.40
N SER A 717 -3.11 -45.22 8.81
CA SER A 717 -3.69 -43.89 9.02
C SER A 717 -3.13 -43.11 10.22
N ALA A 718 -2.28 -43.71 11.06
CA ALA A 718 -1.62 -43.03 12.17
C ALA A 718 -0.25 -42.42 11.80
N GLN A 719 0.30 -42.77 10.63
CA GLN A 719 1.66 -42.38 10.24
C GLN A 719 1.71 -41.00 9.57
N TYR A 720 0.77 -40.72 8.67
CA TYR A 720 0.80 -39.53 7.82
C TYR A 720 -0.31 -38.54 8.15
N GLU A 721 0.01 -37.26 7.97
CA GLU A 721 -0.97 -36.19 7.96
C GLU A 721 -1.00 -35.52 6.58
N ALA A 722 -2.20 -35.30 6.05
CA ALA A 722 -2.40 -34.75 4.71
C ALA A 722 -2.81 -33.28 4.74
N HIS A 723 -2.37 -32.56 3.72
CA HIS A 723 -2.97 -31.31 3.28
C HIS A 723 -2.81 -31.18 1.77
N SER A 724 -3.77 -30.52 1.13
CA SER A 724 -3.68 -30.14 -0.28
C SER A 724 -4.03 -28.68 -0.50
N ASP A 725 -3.65 -28.18 -1.66
CA ASP A 725 -4.24 -27.00 -2.29
C ASP A 725 -4.75 -27.37 -3.69
N ALA A 726 -4.96 -26.37 -4.56
CA ALA A 726 -5.39 -26.61 -5.95
C ALA A 726 -4.28 -27.21 -6.83
N GLN A 727 -3.02 -27.17 -6.39
CA GLN A 727 -1.86 -27.60 -7.17
C GLN A 727 -1.40 -28.99 -6.77
N VAL A 728 -1.19 -29.27 -5.49
CA VAL A 728 -0.54 -30.52 -5.02
C VAL A 728 -1.19 -31.07 -3.75
N LEU A 729 -1.02 -32.38 -3.54
CA LEU A 729 -1.36 -33.06 -2.30
C LEU A 729 -0.07 -33.47 -1.58
N VAL A 730 0.04 -33.14 -0.30
CA VAL A 730 1.21 -33.41 0.52
C VAL A 730 0.80 -34.27 1.72
N LEU A 731 1.57 -35.33 1.95
CA LEU A 731 1.54 -36.14 3.16
C LEU A 731 2.85 -35.93 3.90
N LEU A 732 2.76 -35.72 5.21
CA LEU A 732 3.93 -35.60 6.07
C LEU A 732 3.93 -36.73 7.09
N ASP A 733 5.02 -37.49 7.17
CA ASP A 733 5.18 -38.51 8.21
C ASP A 733 5.41 -37.81 9.56
N VAL A 734 4.48 -38.00 10.48
CA VAL A 734 4.51 -37.39 11.82
C VAL A 734 4.87 -38.39 12.92
N THR A 735 5.33 -39.59 12.55
CA THR A 735 5.72 -40.61 13.52
C THR A 735 6.98 -40.18 14.28
N PRO A 736 6.95 -40.20 15.63
CA PRO A 736 8.13 -39.86 16.40
C PRO A 736 9.24 -40.90 16.19
N ASP A 737 10.44 -40.42 15.92
CA ASP A 737 11.67 -41.19 15.91
C ASP A 737 12.61 -40.58 16.96
N GLN A 738 13.02 -41.38 17.94
CA GLN A 738 13.78 -40.87 19.09
C GLN A 738 15.07 -40.16 18.65
N SER A 739 15.77 -40.68 17.65
CA SER A 739 16.99 -40.05 17.11
C SER A 739 16.72 -38.66 16.51
N MET A 740 15.55 -38.47 15.93
CA MET A 740 15.10 -37.18 15.38
C MET A 740 14.67 -36.22 16.47
N VAL A 741 14.06 -36.74 17.55
CA VAL A 741 13.75 -35.93 18.74
C VAL A 741 15.03 -35.39 19.35
N ASP A 742 16.06 -36.24 19.49
CA ASP A 742 17.37 -35.89 20.07
C ASP A 742 18.06 -34.81 19.23
N GLU A 743 18.09 -34.96 17.90
CA GLU A 743 18.62 -33.94 16.99
C GLU A 743 17.82 -32.61 17.09
N GLY A 744 16.50 -32.70 17.21
CA GLY A 744 15.62 -31.55 17.41
C GLY A 744 15.94 -30.78 18.70
N VAL A 745 16.19 -31.51 19.79
CA VAL A 745 16.61 -30.94 21.08
C VAL A 745 18.00 -30.30 20.97
N ALA A 746 18.96 -30.93 20.29
CA ALA A 746 20.28 -30.34 20.04
C ALA A 746 20.17 -29.00 19.27
N ARG A 747 19.26 -28.90 18.30
CA ARG A 747 18.97 -27.64 17.59
C ARG A 747 18.29 -26.60 18.46
N GLU A 748 17.48 -27.01 19.43
CA GLU A 748 16.96 -26.08 20.43
C GLU A 748 18.05 -25.49 21.31
N VAL A 749 19.04 -26.31 21.73
CA VAL A 749 20.24 -25.86 22.45
C VAL A 749 21.02 -24.83 21.64
N ILE A 750 21.34 -25.13 20.37
CA ILE A 750 21.99 -24.19 19.44
C ILE A 750 21.22 -22.87 19.39
N ASN A 751 19.90 -22.93 19.26
CA ASN A 751 19.06 -21.73 19.20
C ASN A 751 19.10 -20.91 20.50
N ARG A 752 19.18 -21.53 21.68
CA ARG A 752 19.36 -20.80 22.95
C ARG A 752 20.71 -20.09 22.99
N ILE A 753 21.79 -20.75 22.58
CA ILE A 753 23.14 -20.17 22.48
C ILE A 753 23.13 -18.97 21.52
N GLN A 754 22.54 -19.11 20.34
CA GLN A 754 22.49 -18.05 19.34
C GLN A 754 21.61 -16.87 19.78
N LYS A 755 20.52 -17.10 20.53
CA LYS A 755 19.72 -16.03 21.14
C LYS A 755 20.55 -15.23 22.15
N LEU A 756 21.39 -15.89 22.95
CA LEU A 756 22.30 -15.22 23.88
C LEU A 756 23.36 -14.39 23.16
N ARG A 757 23.94 -14.89 22.06
CA ARG A 757 24.85 -14.11 21.20
C ARG A 757 24.18 -12.81 20.73
N LYS A 758 22.96 -12.92 20.18
CA LYS A 758 22.18 -11.76 19.72
C LYS A 758 21.86 -10.79 20.85
N LYS A 759 21.44 -11.28 22.02
CA LYS A 759 21.12 -10.46 23.20
C LYS A 759 22.32 -9.65 23.70
N ARG A 760 23.55 -10.15 23.47
CA ARG A 760 24.80 -9.45 23.79
C ARG A 760 25.42 -8.72 22.59
N ASN A 761 24.68 -8.57 21.48
CA ASN A 761 25.14 -7.95 20.23
C ASN A 761 26.41 -8.57 19.66
N LEU A 762 26.64 -9.87 19.92
CA LEU A 762 27.77 -10.61 19.36
C LEU A 762 27.46 -11.04 17.92
N VAL A 763 28.45 -10.87 17.04
CA VAL A 763 28.42 -11.34 15.66
C VAL A 763 29.03 -12.75 15.55
N PRO A 764 28.72 -13.53 14.50
CA PRO A 764 29.21 -14.91 14.37
C PRO A 764 30.74 -15.06 14.37
N THR A 765 31.47 -14.00 14.00
CA THR A 765 32.94 -13.92 14.00
C THR A 765 33.53 -13.72 15.39
N ASP A 766 32.72 -13.35 16.39
CA ASP A 766 33.22 -13.15 17.75
C ASP A 766 33.56 -14.49 18.39
N GLU A 767 34.82 -14.63 18.83
CA GLU A 767 35.30 -15.81 19.53
C GLU A 767 34.68 -15.90 20.93
N ILE A 768 33.98 -17.01 21.17
CA ILE A 768 33.35 -17.31 22.45
C ILE A 768 33.61 -18.76 22.85
N THR A 769 33.57 -19.02 24.15
CA THR A 769 33.44 -20.39 24.71
C THR A 769 32.10 -20.48 25.42
N VAL A 770 31.36 -21.55 25.14
CA VAL A 770 30.03 -21.81 25.71
C VAL A 770 30.17 -22.83 26.82
N TYR A 771 29.72 -22.47 28.02
CA TYR A 771 29.59 -23.41 29.14
C TYR A 771 28.13 -23.76 29.36
N TYR A 772 27.84 -25.03 29.63
CA TYR A 772 26.47 -25.51 29.89
C TYR A 772 26.38 -26.38 31.13
N ARG A 773 25.24 -26.29 31.82
CA ARG A 773 24.86 -27.21 32.91
C ARG A 773 23.39 -27.56 32.75
N SER A 774 23.07 -28.84 32.87
CA SER A 774 21.70 -29.37 32.87
C SER A 774 21.33 -29.83 34.29
N HIS A 775 20.09 -29.59 34.70
CA HIS A 775 19.54 -30.08 35.97
C HIS A 775 18.21 -30.81 35.77
N PRO A 776 18.06 -32.04 36.29
CA PRO A 776 19.05 -32.86 37.03
C PRO A 776 20.25 -33.29 36.16
N GLU A 777 21.44 -33.44 36.75
CA GLU A 777 22.63 -33.91 36.02
C GLU A 777 22.47 -35.39 35.62
N GLY A 778 22.85 -35.74 34.38
CA GLY A 778 22.72 -37.10 33.84
C GLY A 778 21.35 -37.45 33.26
N ASP A 779 20.44 -36.48 33.19
CA ASP A 779 19.11 -36.62 32.58
C ASP A 779 19.17 -36.57 31.04
N TYR A 780 18.06 -36.87 30.38
CA TYR A 780 17.90 -36.94 28.92
C TYR A 780 18.59 -35.78 28.16
N LEU A 781 18.43 -34.53 28.60
CA LEU A 781 19.04 -33.37 27.95
C LEU A 781 20.59 -33.40 27.97
N ASP A 782 21.20 -33.89 29.04
CA ASP A 782 22.66 -33.99 29.16
C ASP A 782 23.23 -35.02 28.16
N SER A 783 22.53 -36.14 27.99
CA SER A 783 22.90 -37.18 27.03
C SER A 783 22.85 -36.65 25.59
N VAL A 784 21.77 -35.94 25.22
CA VAL A 784 21.62 -35.32 23.90
C VAL A 784 22.72 -34.30 23.61
N ILE A 785 23.07 -33.44 24.57
CA ILE A 785 24.13 -32.43 24.38
C ILE A 785 25.48 -33.12 24.15
N LYS A 786 25.78 -34.18 24.91
CA LYS A 786 27.02 -34.95 24.76
C LYS A 786 27.10 -35.65 23.41
N GLU A 787 26.07 -36.38 23.02
CA GLU A 787 26.02 -37.14 21.76
C GLU A 787 26.08 -36.23 20.52
N HIS A 788 25.49 -35.03 20.59
CA HIS A 788 25.48 -34.07 19.48
C HIS A 788 26.51 -32.93 19.63
N THR A 789 27.56 -33.11 20.43
CA THR A 789 28.58 -32.05 20.68
C THR A 789 29.18 -31.53 19.38
N ASP A 790 29.57 -32.42 18.46
CA ASP A 790 30.19 -32.04 17.19
C ASP A 790 29.22 -31.29 16.26
N PHE A 791 27.96 -31.72 16.25
CA PHE A 791 26.90 -31.05 15.49
C PHE A 791 26.64 -29.63 16.02
N ILE A 792 26.59 -29.48 17.35
CA ILE A 792 26.46 -28.17 18.01
C ILE A 792 27.68 -27.32 17.66
N PHE A 793 28.90 -27.84 17.82
CA PHE A 793 30.15 -27.16 17.52
C PHE A 793 30.21 -26.66 16.08
N ALA A 794 29.92 -27.52 15.09
CA ALA A 794 29.92 -27.17 13.67
C ALA A 794 28.95 -26.01 13.36
N THR A 795 27.85 -25.91 14.09
CA THR A 795 26.82 -24.88 13.88
C THR A 795 27.13 -23.57 14.59
N ILE A 796 27.62 -23.61 15.84
CA ILE A 796 27.91 -22.39 16.61
C ILE A 796 29.32 -21.84 16.38
N LYS A 797 30.23 -22.66 15.82
CA LYS A 797 31.65 -22.37 15.62
C LYS A 797 32.34 -21.90 16.91
N ALA A 798 31.98 -22.52 18.03
CA ALA A 798 32.44 -22.17 19.37
C ALA A 798 32.53 -23.43 20.23
N ALA A 799 33.56 -23.52 21.07
CA ALA A 799 33.74 -24.67 21.96
C ALA A 799 32.61 -24.76 22.99
N LEU A 800 32.01 -25.94 23.14
CA LEU A 800 30.98 -26.26 24.12
C LEU A 800 31.60 -27.08 25.26
N LYS A 801 31.49 -26.61 26.51
CA LYS A 801 32.10 -27.25 27.69
C LYS A 801 31.08 -27.41 28.83
N PRO A 802 31.16 -28.49 29.62
CA PRO A 802 30.37 -28.58 30.86
C PRO A 802 30.90 -27.59 31.91
N TYR A 803 30.05 -27.23 32.88
CA TYR A 803 30.47 -26.47 34.07
C TYR A 803 31.53 -27.23 34.91
N PRO A 804 32.29 -26.54 35.78
CA PRO A 804 32.19 -25.12 36.13
C PRO A 804 32.87 -24.17 35.14
N VAL A 805 32.36 -22.93 35.07
CA VAL A 805 33.05 -21.83 34.38
C VAL A 805 34.31 -21.46 35.18
N PRO A 806 35.52 -21.43 34.58
CA PRO A 806 36.73 -21.01 35.28
C PRO A 806 36.61 -19.57 35.79
N THR A 807 37.00 -19.31 37.05
CA THR A 807 37.00 -17.97 37.67
C THR A 807 37.90 -16.95 36.97
N SER A 808 38.85 -17.41 36.15
CA SER A 808 39.79 -16.58 35.40
C SER A 808 39.24 -16.02 34.08
N ARG A 809 38.00 -16.34 33.68
CA ARG A 809 37.45 -15.91 32.40
C ARG A 809 36.28 -14.93 32.52
N GLU A 810 36.26 -13.94 31.64
CA GLU A 810 35.21 -12.92 31.56
C GLU A 810 33.89 -13.49 31.03
N VAL A 811 32.86 -13.51 31.89
CA VAL A 811 31.50 -13.91 31.52
C VAL A 811 30.82 -12.79 30.73
N LEU A 812 30.40 -13.07 29.50
CA LEU A 812 29.73 -12.11 28.62
C LEU A 812 28.23 -12.02 28.90
N ILE A 813 27.58 -13.18 29.09
CA ILE A 813 26.16 -13.32 29.42
C ILE A 813 25.89 -14.72 29.97
N GLN A 814 24.98 -14.83 30.93
CA GLN A 814 24.52 -16.08 31.54
C GLN A 814 22.99 -16.09 31.58
N GLU A 815 22.36 -17.22 31.25
CA GLU A 815 20.90 -17.38 31.30
C GLU A 815 20.51 -18.82 31.64
N LYS A 816 19.46 -18.97 32.43
CA LYS A 816 18.81 -20.25 32.74
C LYS A 816 17.51 -20.36 31.97
N THR A 817 17.27 -21.50 31.33
CA THR A 817 16.07 -21.72 30.51
C THR A 817 15.52 -23.13 30.72
N GLN A 818 14.19 -23.27 30.71
CA GLN A 818 13.54 -24.58 30.73
C GLN A 818 13.51 -25.20 29.33
N LEU A 819 13.92 -26.46 29.22
CA LEU A 819 13.96 -27.22 27.98
C LEU A 819 13.57 -28.68 28.24
N LYS A 820 12.43 -29.11 27.67
CA LYS A 820 11.91 -30.50 27.78
C LYS A 820 11.79 -31.04 29.22
N GLY A 821 11.52 -30.17 30.19
CA GLY A 821 11.36 -30.55 31.60
C GLY A 821 12.66 -30.50 32.42
N SER A 822 13.81 -30.22 31.78
CA SER A 822 15.08 -29.99 32.47
C SER A 822 15.46 -28.50 32.44
N GLU A 823 16.16 -28.03 33.47
CA GLU A 823 16.74 -26.68 33.49
C GLU A 823 18.10 -26.70 32.77
N LEU A 824 18.24 -25.87 31.73
CA LEU A 824 19.50 -25.66 31.00
C LEU A 824 20.06 -24.28 31.34
N GLU A 825 21.22 -24.27 31.99
CA GLU A 825 22.01 -23.09 32.28
C GLU A 825 23.11 -22.94 31.21
N ILE A 826 23.17 -21.78 30.53
CA ILE A 826 24.17 -21.48 29.51
C ILE A 826 24.92 -20.21 29.89
N THR A 827 26.25 -20.28 29.86
CA THR A 827 27.13 -19.12 30.03
C THR A 827 28.02 -18.95 28.81
N LEU A 828 27.94 -17.77 28.18
CA LEU A 828 28.88 -17.36 27.14
C LEU A 828 30.03 -16.62 27.79
N VAL A 829 31.24 -17.06 27.49
CA VAL A 829 32.48 -16.51 28.01
C VAL A 829 33.31 -16.03 26.83
N ARG A 830 34.05 -14.93 27.00
CA ARG A 830 34.96 -14.46 25.95
C ARG A 830 35.94 -15.57 25.57
N GLY A 831 36.06 -15.84 24.26
CA GLY A 831 36.97 -16.84 23.71
C GLY A 831 38.39 -16.54 24.21
N GLY A 832 39.06 -17.58 24.72
CA GLY A 832 40.44 -17.43 25.11
C GLY A 832 41.28 -17.28 23.85
N LEU A 833 42.00 -16.17 23.74
CA LEU A 833 43.15 -16.03 22.87
C LEU A 833 43.91 -17.37 22.85
N HIS A 834 44.08 -17.99 21.67
CA HIS A 834 45.36 -18.65 21.40
C HIS A 834 46.41 -17.70 21.93
N HIS A 835 47.32 -18.15 22.82
CA HIS A 835 48.39 -17.32 23.39
C HIS A 835 49.12 -16.55 22.28
N ARG A 836 48.58 -15.40 21.86
CA ARG A 836 49.35 -14.23 21.53
C ARG A 836 49.89 -13.87 22.89
N VAL A 837 51.19 -14.07 23.04
CA VAL A 837 51.92 -13.42 24.10
C VAL A 837 51.66 -11.94 23.86
N ASP A 838 50.79 -11.34 24.68
CA ASP A 838 50.52 -9.92 24.60
C ASP A 838 51.87 -9.20 24.68
N PRO A 839 52.10 -8.17 23.86
CA PRO A 839 53.31 -7.40 23.98
C PRO A 839 53.42 -6.89 25.41
N ALA A 840 54.56 -7.17 26.07
CA ALA A 840 54.80 -6.79 27.46
C ALA A 840 54.61 -5.28 27.69
N CYS A 841 54.69 -4.46 26.62
CA CYS A 841 54.14 -3.12 26.54
C CYS A 841 53.78 -2.74 25.08
N ALA A 842 52.78 -1.86 24.89
CA ALA A 842 52.40 -1.39 23.56
C ALA A 842 53.49 -0.52 22.88
N TYR A 843 54.32 0.18 23.67
CA TYR A 843 55.37 1.09 23.18
C TYR A 843 56.65 1.00 24.03
N VAL A 844 57.81 1.10 23.40
CA VAL A 844 59.12 1.23 24.08
C VAL A 844 59.72 2.62 23.80
N ASN A 845 60.16 3.32 24.84
CA ASN A 845 60.80 4.64 24.71
C ASN A 845 62.33 4.51 24.79
N LEU A 846 63.04 5.01 23.77
CA LEU A 846 64.52 5.01 23.71
C LEU A 846 65.05 6.43 23.78
N ASN A 847 65.88 6.72 24.78
CA ASN A 847 66.55 8.01 24.94
C ASN A 847 68.03 7.89 24.61
N ILE A 848 68.53 8.83 23.82
CA ILE A 848 69.94 8.89 23.42
C ILE A 848 70.61 10.02 24.19
N CYS A 849 71.63 9.72 24.99
CA CYS A 849 72.38 10.73 25.75
C CYS A 849 73.83 10.81 25.28
N ILE A 850 74.32 12.03 25.03
CA ILE A 850 75.74 12.29 24.72
C ILE A 850 76.38 12.86 25.99
N ASN A 851 77.46 12.22 26.46
CA ASN A 851 78.32 12.64 27.58
C ASN A 851 77.79 12.49 29.02
N GLY A 852 76.77 11.65 29.24
CA GLY A 852 76.52 11.05 30.56
C GLY A 852 76.00 11.97 31.67
N THR A 853 75.64 13.22 31.39
CA THR A 853 74.98 14.11 32.35
C THR A 853 73.47 14.18 32.09
N GLU A 854 72.69 13.53 32.96
CA GLU A 854 71.23 13.68 33.04
C GLU A 854 70.90 14.95 33.85
N GLN A 855 70.29 15.97 33.23
CA GLN A 855 69.68 17.06 33.99
C GLN A 855 68.26 16.65 34.44
N GLY A 856 68.14 16.26 35.72
CA GLY A 856 67.02 16.69 36.56
C GLY A 856 65.64 16.06 36.40
N ARG A 857 65.48 14.83 35.88
CA ARG A 857 64.19 14.10 35.97
C ARG A 857 64.39 12.68 36.47
N ARG A 858 63.70 12.32 37.57
CA ARG A 858 63.63 10.94 38.08
C ARG A 858 62.64 10.15 37.21
N PHE A 859 63.14 9.10 36.58
CA PHE A 859 62.33 8.12 35.83
C PHE A 859 62.15 6.85 36.67
N PHE A 860 60.94 6.28 36.69
CA PHE A 860 60.68 5.00 37.33
C PHE A 860 60.65 3.89 36.27
N GLY A 861 61.72 3.10 36.20
CA GLY A 861 61.85 1.96 35.28
C GLY A 861 63.19 1.23 35.44
N LYS A 862 63.27 -0.03 34.99
CA LYS A 862 64.55 -0.78 35.01
C LYS A 862 65.56 -0.13 34.06
N THR A 863 66.74 0.20 34.57
CA THR A 863 67.84 0.82 33.81
C THR A 863 68.85 -0.25 33.40
N LEU A 864 69.20 -0.33 32.11
CA LEU A 864 70.29 -1.18 31.60
C LEU A 864 71.24 -0.35 30.71
N HIS A 865 72.55 -0.52 30.93
CA HIS A 865 73.61 0.24 30.26
C HIS A 865 74.31 -0.60 29.19
N VAL A 866 74.60 -0.01 28.03
CA VAL A 866 75.51 -0.60 27.03
C VAL A 866 76.71 0.32 26.84
N THR A 867 77.91 -0.17 27.15
CA THR A 867 79.18 0.52 26.94
C THR A 867 79.79 0.17 25.57
N SER A 868 80.51 1.12 24.99
CA SER A 868 81.20 0.97 23.71
C SER A 868 82.43 0.07 23.82
N GLY A 869 82.60 -0.87 22.89
CA GLY A 869 83.93 -1.35 22.51
C GLY A 869 84.23 -2.85 22.65
N SER A 870 83.28 -3.67 23.08
CA SER A 870 83.42 -5.13 22.98
C SER A 870 82.04 -5.77 22.85
N ALA A 871 81.96 -6.83 22.05
CA ALA A 871 80.77 -7.67 22.04
C ALA A 871 80.51 -8.14 23.49
N PRO A 872 79.29 -7.98 24.03
CA PRO A 872 79.01 -8.41 25.39
C PRO A 872 79.16 -9.93 25.49
N ALA A 873 79.79 -10.41 26.56
CA ALA A 873 79.76 -11.82 26.93
C ALA A 873 78.29 -12.29 27.02
N LEU A 874 78.01 -13.50 26.55
CA LEU A 874 76.68 -14.11 26.61
C LEU A 874 76.15 -14.12 28.05
N ILE A 875 75.25 -13.19 28.35
CA ILE A 875 74.40 -13.23 29.53
C ILE A 875 73.06 -13.77 29.04
N ASN A 876 72.77 -15.03 29.39
CA ASN A 876 71.48 -15.66 29.15
C ASN A 876 70.41 -14.96 30.00
N THR A 877 69.71 -14.01 29.41
CA THR A 877 68.39 -13.57 29.87
C THR A 877 67.43 -13.86 28.74
N HIS A 878 66.56 -14.86 28.93
CA HIS A 878 65.59 -15.33 27.94
C HIS A 878 64.33 -14.45 27.85
N ASP A 879 64.39 -13.21 28.34
CA ASP A 879 63.23 -12.31 28.32
C ASP A 879 63.07 -11.73 26.92
N THR A 880 62.09 -12.27 26.19
CA THR A 880 61.73 -11.80 24.86
C THR A 880 60.88 -10.54 25.00
N LEU A 881 61.25 -9.45 24.34
CA LEU A 881 60.50 -8.19 24.39
C LEU A 881 59.52 -8.17 23.22
N LEU A 882 58.24 -8.35 23.50
CA LEU A 882 57.19 -8.18 22.50
C LEU A 882 56.65 -6.76 22.64
N CYS A 883 56.85 -5.93 21.61
CA CYS A 883 56.27 -4.59 21.49
C CYS A 883 55.96 -4.32 20.02
N GLN A 884 54.91 -3.54 19.74
CA GLN A 884 54.44 -3.25 18.37
C GLN A 884 54.97 -1.91 17.84
N TYR A 885 55.45 -1.03 18.73
CA TYR A 885 55.88 0.32 18.38
C TYR A 885 57.09 0.78 19.20
N ILE A 886 58.03 1.52 18.58
CA ILE A 886 59.20 2.10 19.27
C ILE A 886 59.19 3.61 19.08
N ASN A 887 59.20 4.34 20.19
CA ASN A 887 59.38 5.79 20.20
C ASN A 887 60.83 6.11 20.55
N LEU A 888 61.47 6.96 19.74
CA LEU A 888 62.85 7.36 19.92
C LEU A 888 62.94 8.87 20.15
N GLN A 889 63.50 9.27 21.28
CA GLN A 889 63.70 10.67 21.63
C GLN A 889 65.20 10.97 21.76
N LEU A 890 65.65 12.00 21.02
CA LEU A 890 67.02 12.48 21.07
C LEU A 890 67.15 13.46 22.22
N VAL A 891 67.92 13.09 23.26
CA VAL A 891 68.15 13.95 24.42
C VAL A 891 69.56 14.53 24.32
N ASN A 892 69.66 15.86 24.14
CA ASN A 892 70.95 16.57 23.97
C ASN A 892 71.75 16.15 22.70
N ALA A 893 71.06 15.72 21.64
CA ALA A 893 71.65 15.35 20.34
C ALA A 893 70.85 15.97 19.18
N LYS A 894 71.52 16.36 18.08
CA LYS A 894 70.86 16.78 16.82
C LYS A 894 70.90 15.64 15.79
N PRO A 895 69.83 15.40 15.01
CA PRO A 895 69.86 14.43 13.90
C PRO A 895 70.91 14.82 12.86
N GLN A 896 71.52 13.82 12.20
CA GLN A 896 72.36 14.07 11.02
C GLN A 896 71.50 14.29 9.76
N GLU A 897 72.16 14.69 8.67
CA GLU A 897 71.57 15.24 7.44
C GLU A 897 70.33 14.50 6.93
N CYS A 898 69.37 15.28 6.40
CA CYS A 898 68.05 14.88 5.89
C CYS A 898 66.94 14.60 6.92
N LEU A 899 67.15 14.84 8.22
CA LEU A 899 66.09 14.76 9.24
C LEU A 899 66.03 16.05 10.10
N LYS A 900 64.81 16.52 10.45
CA LYS A 900 64.57 17.65 11.39
C LYS A 900 63.66 17.19 12.53
N GLY A 901 64.02 17.51 13.78
CA GLY A 901 63.22 17.18 14.97
C GLY A 901 64.07 16.65 16.14
N VAL A 902 63.50 16.60 17.35
CA VAL A 902 64.13 16.05 18.56
C VAL A 902 63.45 14.75 19.04
N VAL A 903 62.37 14.34 18.38
CA VAL A 903 61.60 13.11 18.63
C VAL A 903 61.26 12.47 17.29
N GLY A 904 61.34 11.16 17.19
CA GLY A 904 60.91 10.36 16.04
C GLY A 904 60.28 9.04 16.48
N THR A 905 59.22 8.59 15.81
CA THR A 905 58.56 7.31 16.09
C THR A 905 58.85 6.34 14.95
N LEU A 906 59.29 5.13 15.27
CA LEU A 906 59.50 4.06 14.30
C LEU A 906 58.43 2.98 14.52
N LEU A 907 57.64 2.71 13.47
CA LEU A 907 56.76 1.55 13.42
C LEU A 907 57.58 0.32 13.03
N MET A 908 57.65 -0.67 13.92
CA MET A 908 58.25 -1.96 13.62
C MET A 908 57.24 -3.05 13.96
N GLU A 909 56.84 -3.83 12.95
CA GLU A 909 55.98 -4.99 13.16
C GLU A 909 56.83 -6.19 13.57
N ASN A 910 56.56 -6.76 14.75
CA ASN A 910 57.25 -7.93 15.27
C ASN A 910 56.33 -9.16 15.13
N PRO A 911 56.43 -9.94 14.04
CA PRO A 911 55.50 -11.04 13.77
C PRO A 911 55.70 -12.20 14.76
N VAL A 912 54.59 -12.74 15.26
CA VAL A 912 54.60 -13.87 16.22
C VAL A 912 55.08 -15.14 15.50
N GLY A 913 56.16 -15.76 15.99
CA GLY A 913 56.57 -17.12 15.61
C GLY A 913 57.83 -17.24 14.75
N GLN A 914 58.43 -16.15 14.27
CA GLN A 914 59.72 -16.17 13.58
C GLN A 914 60.61 -15.00 14.02
N ASN A 915 61.67 -15.31 14.78
CA ASN A 915 62.76 -14.38 15.17
C ASN A 915 62.32 -13.07 15.86
N GLY A 916 61.64 -13.18 17.00
CA GLY A 916 61.38 -12.02 17.86
C GLY A 916 62.67 -11.28 18.25
N LEU A 917 62.70 -9.96 18.06
CA LEU A 917 63.86 -9.15 18.42
C LEU A 917 64.12 -9.22 19.94
N THR A 918 65.33 -9.62 20.32
CA THR A 918 65.80 -9.53 21.72
C THR A 918 66.10 -8.08 22.08
N TYR A 919 66.21 -7.76 23.37
CA TYR A 919 66.59 -6.41 23.85
C TYR A 919 67.85 -5.86 23.16
N GLN A 920 68.86 -6.70 22.91
CA GLN A 920 70.09 -6.30 22.21
C GLN A 920 69.87 -6.12 20.70
N GLY A 921 69.07 -6.98 20.07
CA GLY A 921 68.70 -6.84 18.65
C GLY A 921 67.93 -5.55 18.36
N LEU A 922 67.03 -5.16 19.27
CA LEU A 922 66.25 -3.92 19.20
C LEU A 922 67.17 -2.69 19.20
N LEU A 923 68.14 -2.64 20.11
CA LEU A 923 69.11 -1.55 20.21
C LEU A 923 70.02 -1.47 18.98
N TYR A 924 70.40 -2.61 18.42
CA TYR A 924 71.25 -2.69 17.23
C TYR A 924 70.54 -2.18 15.97
N GLU A 925 69.34 -2.67 15.67
CA GLU A 925 68.57 -2.22 14.49
C GLU A 925 68.14 -0.76 14.62
N THR A 926 67.79 -0.30 15.83
CA THR A 926 67.49 1.12 16.08
C THR A 926 68.72 2.01 15.83
N ALA A 927 69.91 1.62 16.30
CA ALA A 927 71.15 2.35 16.04
C ALA A 927 71.47 2.44 14.53
N LYS A 928 71.12 1.39 13.78
CA LYS A 928 71.34 1.28 12.34
C LYS A 928 70.36 2.16 11.54
N VAL A 929 69.06 2.10 11.86
CA VAL A 929 68.00 2.89 11.18
C VAL A 929 68.19 4.39 11.39
N PHE A 930 68.60 4.82 12.60
CA PHE A 930 68.76 6.23 12.93
C PHE A 930 70.19 6.77 12.77
N GLY A 931 71.13 5.99 12.20
CA GLY A 931 72.49 6.46 11.90
C GLY A 931 73.38 6.72 13.13
N LEU A 932 73.12 6.05 14.25
CA LEU A 932 73.70 6.35 15.57
C LEU A 932 74.95 5.49 15.89
N ARG A 933 75.81 5.23 14.90
CA ARG A 933 77.01 4.41 15.09
C ARG A 933 77.91 5.01 16.17
N SER A 934 78.31 4.18 17.14
CA SER A 934 79.21 4.53 18.26
C SER A 934 78.65 5.47 19.35
N ARG A 935 77.32 5.55 19.50
CA ARG A 935 76.64 6.30 20.60
C ARG A 935 76.15 5.35 21.70
N ARG A 936 76.08 5.83 22.96
CA ARG A 936 75.48 5.07 24.07
C ARG A 936 73.95 5.25 24.06
N LEU A 937 73.22 4.14 24.12
CA LEU A 937 71.76 4.10 24.10
C LEU A 937 71.24 3.64 25.47
N LYS A 938 70.14 4.25 25.94
CA LYS A 938 69.47 3.88 27.20
C LYS A 938 67.98 3.66 26.92
N LEU A 939 67.48 2.49 27.34
CA LEU A 939 66.10 2.05 27.16
C LEU A 939 65.27 2.37 28.40
N PHE A 940 64.07 2.90 28.19
CA PHE A 940 63.10 3.21 29.24
C PHE A 940 61.76 2.54 28.92
N LEU A 941 61.19 1.88 29.93
CA LEU A 941 59.89 1.24 29.87
C LEU A 941 58.94 2.05 30.77
N ASP A 942 58.42 3.16 30.24
CA ASP A 942 57.49 4.03 30.96
C ASP A 942 56.33 4.42 30.04
N GLU A 943 55.12 4.04 30.43
CA GLU A 943 53.88 4.30 29.69
C GLU A 943 53.50 5.80 29.70
N ALA A 944 53.93 6.56 30.71
CA ALA A 944 53.52 7.95 30.93
C ALA A 944 54.03 8.94 29.87
N GLN A 945 54.98 8.55 29.01
CA GLN A 945 55.55 9.42 27.96
C GLN A 945 54.85 9.29 26.59
N THR A 946 53.82 8.46 26.47
CA THR A 946 53.10 8.23 25.20
C THR A 946 52.07 9.30 24.85
N GLN A 947 51.64 10.11 25.81
CA GLN A 947 50.76 11.26 25.56
C GLN A 947 51.60 12.53 25.51
N GLY A 948 51.57 13.23 24.36
CA GLY A 948 52.31 14.47 24.14
C GLY A 948 51.93 15.64 25.06
N LYS A 949 52.25 15.54 26.36
CA LYS A 949 52.33 16.64 27.31
C LYS A 949 53.80 16.94 27.60
N LEU A 950 54.51 17.44 26.59
CA LEU A 950 55.83 18.06 26.73
C LEU A 950 55.94 19.28 25.81
N LEU A 951 55.13 20.30 26.10
CA LEU A 951 55.41 21.71 25.80
C LEU A 951 54.95 22.50 27.02
N ASN A 952 55.87 22.69 27.97
CA ASN A 952 56.01 23.81 28.91
C ASN A 952 56.96 23.42 30.04
N ALA A 953 58.26 23.58 29.76
CA ALA A 953 59.31 24.09 30.65
C ALA A 953 60.59 24.16 29.81
#